data_AF-A0A9P5EHP9-F1
#
_entry.id   AF-A0A9P5EHP9-F1
#
_cell.length_a   1.000
_cell.length_b   1.000
_cell.length_c   1.000
_cell.angle_alpha   90.00
_cell.angle_beta   90.00
_cell.angle_gamma   90.00
#
_symmetry.space_group_name_H-M   'P 1'
#
loop_
_entity.id
_entity.type
_entity.pdbx_description
1 polymer ?
#
loop_
_entity_poly.entity_id
_entity_poly.type
_entity_poly.pdbx_seq_one_letter_code
_entity_poly.pdbx_strand_id
1 'polypeptide(L)'
;MRFTITSVALLSQVSSILARYHPESTLSNTYDFIVVGGGTTGLILADRLSESGEQKVLVLEAGPDPNVVAMHRAPGAVEYIAGTAIDWNFYTEPQEGLDGRKLAYHRGRGLGGSSILNCLYYGRGSANVYDHWVELGNPGWGWEEVYPSFIKSTHFNAPNNGTGYNQKYQTWVPSAYSNGPLEIGYQGFVPPSSIAFIDACAAIDIPIVQDLNIGKNGGAAAKRPNVDILHNAPVQQIMFSKNATGFPIATGVNFIDHSQGRHRTVSASKEVIVTLGTFQSPQMLMVSGIGPEATLDAFNIEPVVINENVGQHMMDHNLYSISATVVPEGSTHQLMFNSTVVEASQEEYYTTGKGVYTAPGGITNGFQELSRGGKLLTMGYLNRILPVLLLSCTSVLAMLPASYNVVWDKPGVNGSADSMPLGGGDIGLNTWYENGTILMYVAKSGTFDENNSLLKLGRVRLSFDPNPFDSKLFEQRLILNDGYVKYTGEDNATAKIWVVFNPVVHVEVYSPEKIAVKVAYKNWRYEDRPIINEERNQGSWGIYTSKIANGTTYADKIGFHENGQGLEKHSDNMYNPMRDNEFGIFLHSEQLKPGAVTNGHYINTTYKAWNLNSKAPSKSVKVTLSMYQAQTKSHDEWYKGLQKMIKSTAKNTQDATLAWWHEYWARSYIIINEEKVEKDAGFQVGKNYQIWRYLMGCNAKGDWPTKFNGGLWTFDPIYVNIWRPYTPDYRRWGGGTFTAQNQRLLYWPLLRSGDFDVMTQQFDFYKRITPNAVLRGQVYQDIDAAYFLEQIDNTGLSNVFEYNAQWYDDDANTPRPGFFPDGELWNVWLNHVQDTANEFADMILQAKIYSGFDVKPYLEFIEYQLAWFDKFYTREMQKRNPWPLTGMAGNESLVIYPGSGAETYKESYNRVSTLAGLRQVVKDLLIVDEYALQNKTYYTKYLAKQSTPDLNHYGSAAIGLQEQLIQTFVKDDIRLLAAWPKTWDARFKVWAPHNTTVEGSVKTGKMEKLTVLPKSRKNDVIFGQD
;
A
#
# COMPACT_ATOMS: atom_id res chain seq x y z
N MET A 1 -67.29 26.92 32.01
CA MET A 1 -66.95 26.40 33.35
C MET A 1 -65.44 26.53 33.49
N ARG A 2 -64.94 27.50 34.26
CA ARG A 2 -64.58 27.42 35.70
C ARG A 2 -63.39 26.48 35.96
N PHE A 3 -62.31 27.11 36.43
CA PHE A 3 -61.16 26.54 37.14
C PHE A 3 -61.56 25.52 38.23
N THR A 4 -60.62 24.65 38.65
CA THR A 4 -59.98 24.69 40.00
C THR A 4 -59.42 23.31 40.42
N ILE A 5 -58.08 23.16 40.44
CA ILE A 5 -57.23 22.48 41.48
C ILE A 5 -57.48 21.00 41.84
N THR A 6 -56.54 20.11 42.21
CA THR A 6 -55.06 19.93 42.16
C THR A 6 -54.78 18.49 42.67
N SER A 7 -53.51 18.03 42.72
CA SER A 7 -53.01 17.03 43.70
C SER A 7 -52.98 15.53 43.35
N VAL A 8 -52.22 15.10 42.33
CA VAL A 8 -51.30 13.92 42.42
C VAL A 8 -50.08 14.10 41.49
N ALA A 9 -49.34 15.22 41.61
CA ALA A 9 -48.14 15.47 40.79
C ALA A 9 -46.89 15.88 41.60
N LEU A 10 -46.97 15.86 42.94
CA LEU A 10 -45.78 15.89 43.80
C LEU A 10 -45.37 14.45 44.11
N LEU A 11 -44.32 13.94 43.43
CA LEU A 11 -43.31 13.03 44.02
C LEU A 11 -42.17 12.57 43.07
N SER A 12 -42.13 12.97 41.79
CA SER A 12 -41.01 12.63 40.88
C SER A 12 -40.16 13.81 40.39
N GLN A 13 -40.45 15.06 40.78
CA GLN A 13 -39.62 16.23 40.49
C GLN A 13 -38.51 16.48 41.53
N VAL A 14 -37.73 15.47 41.92
CA VAL A 14 -36.43 15.67 42.58
C VAL A 14 -35.43 14.59 42.15
N SER A 15 -34.79 14.82 41.00
CA SER A 15 -33.44 14.32 40.64
C SER A 15 -32.92 14.92 39.32
N SER A 16 -33.39 16.12 38.95
CA SER A 16 -32.75 16.91 37.90
C SER A 16 -31.39 17.41 38.39
N ILE A 17 -30.36 17.29 37.55
CA ILE A 17 -28.98 17.68 37.87
C ILE A 17 -28.96 19.15 38.33
N LEU A 18 -28.61 19.39 39.59
CA LEU A 18 -28.47 20.72 40.18
C LEU A 18 -27.12 21.35 39.81
N ALA A 19 -27.03 21.89 38.58
CA ALA A 19 -26.23 23.10 38.39
C ALA A 19 -27.04 24.27 38.98
N ARG A 20 -26.42 25.11 39.81
CA ARG A 20 -27.14 26.23 40.44
C ARG A 20 -27.27 27.37 39.44
N TYR A 21 -28.49 27.63 38.96
CA TYR A 21 -28.80 28.89 38.30
C TYR A 21 -28.68 30.03 39.32
N HIS A 22 -27.57 30.76 39.26
CA HIS A 22 -27.25 31.86 40.15
C HIS A 22 -27.73 33.19 39.55
N PRO A 23 -28.76 33.86 40.11
CA PRO A 23 -29.01 35.26 39.77
C PRO A 23 -27.80 36.12 40.15
N GLU A 24 -27.56 37.16 39.35
CA GLU A 24 -26.31 37.93 39.24
C GLU A 24 -25.60 38.34 40.53
N SER A 25 -26.35 38.55 41.62
CA SER A 25 -25.87 39.04 42.92
C SER A 25 -24.96 38.08 43.69
N THR A 26 -24.57 36.94 43.09
CA THR A 26 -23.77 35.89 43.74
C THR A 26 -22.52 35.45 42.96
N LEU A 27 -22.23 36.09 41.82
CA LEU A 27 -20.98 35.86 41.08
C LEU A 27 -19.76 36.42 41.83
N SER A 28 -18.69 35.63 41.94
CA SER A 28 -17.39 36.09 42.43
C SER A 28 -16.72 37.03 41.42
N ASN A 29 -15.90 37.97 41.89
CA ASN A 29 -15.00 38.78 41.05
C ASN A 29 -13.73 38.02 40.62
N THR A 30 -13.49 36.82 41.15
CA THR A 30 -12.28 36.02 40.89
C THR A 30 -12.59 34.52 40.98
N TYR A 31 -12.02 33.76 40.05
CA TYR A 31 -12.11 32.30 39.96
C TYR A 31 -10.70 31.73 39.73
N ASP A 32 -10.49 30.46 40.07
CA ASP A 32 -9.22 29.78 39.84
C ASP A 32 -9.02 29.43 38.37
N PHE A 33 -10.13 29.07 37.70
CA PHE A 33 -10.18 28.78 36.27
C PHE A 33 -11.41 29.41 35.62
N ILE A 34 -11.25 29.90 34.39
CA ILE A 34 -12.33 30.41 33.54
C ILE A 34 -12.29 29.61 32.24
N VAL A 35 -13.39 28.95 31.90
CA VAL A 35 -13.55 28.18 30.66
C VAL A 35 -14.44 28.95 29.71
N VAL A 36 -13.94 29.16 28.49
CA VAL A 36 -14.65 29.94 27.47
C VAL A 36 -15.24 28.98 26.42
N GLY A 37 -16.58 28.92 26.39
CA GLY A 37 -17.39 27.99 25.61
C GLY A 37 -17.98 26.85 26.47
N GLY A 38 -19.31 26.74 26.53
CA GLY A 38 -20.07 25.68 27.20
C GLY A 38 -20.30 24.45 26.30
N GLY A 39 -19.48 24.25 25.28
CA GLY A 39 -19.49 23.05 24.43
C GLY A 39 -19.03 21.79 25.16
N THR A 40 -19.13 20.64 24.48
CA THR A 40 -18.77 19.32 25.06
C THR A 40 -17.41 19.32 25.76
N THR A 41 -16.37 19.86 25.12
CA THR A 41 -15.01 19.94 25.67
C THR A 41 -14.91 20.88 26.87
N GLY A 42 -15.46 22.10 26.79
CA GLY A 42 -15.40 23.07 27.89
C GLY A 42 -16.10 22.55 29.15
N LEU A 43 -17.23 21.86 28.99
CA LEU A 43 -17.93 21.20 30.10
C LEU A 43 -17.16 20.00 30.67
N ILE A 44 -16.39 19.26 29.87
CA ILE A 44 -15.53 18.17 30.38
C ILE A 44 -14.33 18.74 31.14
N LEU A 45 -13.72 19.83 30.66
CA LEU A 45 -12.63 20.49 31.37
C LEU A 45 -13.12 21.06 32.71
N ALA A 46 -14.27 21.71 32.74
CA ALA A 46 -14.81 22.26 33.99
C ALA A 46 -15.18 21.16 35.02
N ASP A 47 -15.66 20.00 34.55
CA ASP A 47 -15.94 18.80 35.35
C ASP A 47 -14.66 18.25 36.01
N ARG A 48 -13.56 18.17 35.24
CA ARG A 48 -12.24 17.78 35.78
C ARG A 48 -11.63 18.83 36.72
N LEU A 49 -11.67 20.11 36.35
CA LEU A 49 -11.03 21.18 37.12
C LEU A 49 -11.67 21.40 38.49
N SER A 50 -12.96 21.05 38.64
CA SER A 50 -13.69 21.13 39.90
C SER A 50 -13.79 19.79 40.66
N GLU A 51 -13.23 18.69 40.12
CA GLU A 51 -13.36 17.32 40.67
C GLU A 51 -12.83 17.19 42.11
N SER A 52 -11.87 18.02 42.51
CA SER A 52 -11.36 18.06 43.90
C SER A 52 -12.25 18.82 44.89
N GLY A 53 -13.20 19.62 44.42
CA GLY A 53 -14.00 20.54 45.24
C GLY A 53 -13.24 21.75 45.80
N GLU A 54 -11.93 21.86 45.58
CA GLU A 54 -11.09 22.94 46.11
C GLU A 54 -10.96 24.15 45.17
N GLN A 55 -11.25 23.97 43.87
CA GLN A 55 -11.08 24.99 42.84
C GLN A 55 -12.41 25.63 42.46
N LYS A 56 -12.43 26.96 42.28
CA LYS A 56 -13.60 27.69 41.76
C LYS A 56 -13.47 27.84 40.25
N VAL A 57 -14.43 27.28 39.51
CA VAL A 57 -14.42 27.25 38.03
C VAL A 57 -15.65 28.00 37.50
N LEU A 58 -15.48 28.85 36.48
CA LEU A 58 -16.56 29.53 35.78
C LEU A 58 -16.58 29.15 34.29
N VAL A 59 -17.68 28.62 33.77
CA VAL A 59 -17.89 28.46 32.32
C VAL A 59 -18.67 29.64 31.76
N LEU A 60 -18.24 30.20 30.62
CA LEU A 60 -18.95 31.24 29.87
C LEU A 60 -19.42 30.69 28.52
N GLU A 61 -20.74 30.66 28.29
CA GLU A 61 -21.40 30.19 27.07
C GLU A 61 -22.18 31.36 26.41
N ALA A 62 -22.17 31.47 25.08
CA ALA A 62 -22.76 32.59 24.35
C ALA A 62 -24.20 32.34 23.84
N GLY A 63 -24.70 31.12 23.96
CA GLY A 63 -26.08 30.74 23.71
C GLY A 63 -26.97 30.62 24.96
N PRO A 64 -28.30 30.51 24.76
CA PRO A 64 -29.26 30.31 25.83
C PRO A 64 -29.23 28.87 26.38
N ASP A 65 -30.09 28.58 27.35
CA ASP A 65 -30.46 27.22 27.71
C ASP A 65 -31.08 26.52 26.47
N PRO A 66 -30.61 25.33 26.04
CA PRO A 66 -31.18 24.63 24.89
C PRO A 66 -32.68 24.34 25.00
N ASN A 67 -33.24 24.29 26.22
CA ASN A 67 -34.65 24.05 26.48
C ASN A 67 -35.61 25.11 25.93
N VAL A 68 -35.12 26.26 25.46
CA VAL A 68 -35.95 27.24 24.73
C VAL A 68 -36.41 26.75 23.35
N VAL A 69 -35.80 25.70 22.81
CA VAL A 69 -36.22 25.05 21.55
C VAL A 69 -36.62 23.60 21.83
N ALA A 70 -37.91 23.33 22.01
CA ALA A 70 -38.42 22.01 22.44
C ALA A 70 -37.94 20.83 21.56
N MET A 71 -37.72 21.09 20.27
CA MET A 71 -37.26 20.09 19.29
C MET A 71 -35.88 19.48 19.62
N HIS A 72 -35.01 20.14 20.40
CA HIS A 72 -33.71 19.58 20.79
C HIS A 72 -33.81 18.29 21.64
N ARG A 73 -35.00 17.96 22.17
CA ARG A 73 -35.25 16.76 22.99
C ARG A 73 -35.68 15.52 22.20
N ALA A 74 -35.96 15.64 20.90
CA ALA A 74 -36.53 14.55 20.10
C ALA A 74 -35.56 14.16 18.96
N PRO A 75 -35.09 12.89 18.89
CA PRO A 75 -34.14 12.46 17.86
C PRO A 75 -34.56 12.78 16.43
N GLY A 76 -35.85 12.54 16.12
CA GLY A 76 -36.43 12.78 14.79
C GLY A 76 -36.77 14.24 14.47
N ALA A 77 -36.54 15.19 15.39
CA ALA A 77 -36.92 16.59 15.20
C ALA A 77 -35.78 17.51 14.74
N VAL A 78 -34.60 16.96 14.42
CA VAL A 78 -33.38 17.73 14.07
C VAL A 78 -33.58 18.71 12.91
N GLU A 79 -34.38 18.34 11.92
CA GLU A 79 -34.66 19.15 10.71
C GLU A 79 -35.35 20.48 11.05
N TYR A 80 -35.95 20.60 12.23
CA TYR A 80 -36.65 21.80 12.71
C TYR A 80 -35.81 22.67 13.66
N ILE A 81 -34.52 22.36 13.88
CA ILE A 81 -33.64 23.10 14.80
C ILE A 81 -32.76 24.13 14.06
N ALA A 82 -32.53 23.94 12.75
CA ALA A 82 -31.74 24.85 11.92
C ALA A 82 -32.28 26.30 11.98
N GLY A 83 -31.38 27.28 12.17
CA GLY A 83 -31.74 28.71 12.26
C GLY A 83 -32.50 29.14 13.52
N THR A 84 -32.71 28.25 14.49
CA THR A 84 -33.33 28.60 15.79
C THR A 84 -32.36 29.32 16.73
N ALA A 85 -32.84 29.76 17.90
CA ALA A 85 -32.03 30.47 18.89
C ALA A 85 -30.80 29.70 19.42
N ILE A 86 -30.75 28.38 19.20
CA ILE A 86 -29.68 27.47 19.64
C ILE A 86 -28.74 27.04 18.51
N ASP A 87 -28.85 27.67 17.34
CA ASP A 87 -27.94 27.51 16.20
C ASP A 87 -27.21 28.85 15.94
N TRP A 88 -25.90 28.77 15.68
CA TRP A 88 -25.11 29.91 15.21
C TRP A 88 -25.44 30.31 13.76
N ASN A 89 -26.01 29.40 12.97
CA ASN A 89 -26.48 29.64 11.61
C ASN A 89 -25.40 30.27 10.70
N PHE A 90 -24.17 29.76 10.80
CA PHE A 90 -23.06 30.19 9.95
C PHE A 90 -23.28 29.76 8.50
N TYR A 91 -22.62 30.47 7.57
CA TYR A 91 -22.54 30.10 6.17
C TYR A 91 -21.08 30.04 5.75
N THR A 92 -20.75 29.15 4.81
CA THR A 92 -19.45 29.20 4.14
C THR A 92 -19.35 30.45 3.27
N GLU A 93 -18.12 30.88 2.95
CA GLU A 93 -17.89 31.70 1.75
C GLU A 93 -18.21 30.89 0.47
N PRO A 94 -18.34 31.53 -0.71
CA PRO A 94 -18.60 30.83 -1.97
C PRO A 94 -17.57 29.74 -2.20
N GLN A 95 -18.01 28.48 -2.28
CA GLN A 95 -17.11 27.36 -2.47
C GLN A 95 -16.88 27.12 -3.96
N GLU A 96 -15.65 27.30 -4.44
CA GLU A 96 -15.26 27.12 -5.86
C GLU A 96 -15.66 25.73 -6.36
N GLY A 97 -15.32 24.67 -5.62
CA GLY A 97 -15.70 23.28 -5.91
C GLY A 97 -17.19 22.95 -5.79
N LEU A 98 -18.06 23.93 -5.55
CA LEU A 98 -19.52 23.78 -5.48
C LEU A 98 -20.25 24.85 -6.33
N ASP A 99 -19.61 25.36 -7.39
CA ASP A 99 -20.12 26.44 -8.26
C ASP A 99 -20.44 27.75 -7.51
N GLY A 100 -19.58 28.13 -6.57
CA GLY A 100 -19.73 29.36 -5.79
C GLY A 100 -20.90 29.36 -4.80
N ARG A 101 -21.52 28.19 -4.56
CA ARG A 101 -22.58 28.07 -3.54
C ARG A 101 -22.03 28.38 -2.15
N LYS A 102 -22.83 29.09 -1.36
CA LYS A 102 -22.69 29.17 0.10
C LYS A 102 -23.52 28.05 0.72
N LEU A 103 -22.93 27.26 1.63
CA LEU A 103 -23.63 26.24 2.38
C LEU A 103 -23.93 26.75 3.80
N ALA A 104 -25.10 26.42 4.33
CA ALA A 104 -25.40 26.59 5.75
C ALA A 104 -24.54 25.61 6.56
N TYR A 105 -23.98 26.07 7.68
CA TYR A 105 -22.96 25.37 8.45
C TYR A 105 -23.30 25.42 9.94
N HIS A 106 -24.38 24.72 10.29
CA HIS A 106 -25.00 24.74 11.62
C HIS A 106 -24.02 24.38 12.74
N ARG A 107 -24.04 25.15 13.83
CA ARG A 107 -23.19 24.92 15.02
C ARG A 107 -23.99 25.27 16.27
N GLY A 108 -23.90 24.43 17.29
CA GLY A 108 -24.72 24.60 18.49
C GLY A 108 -24.31 25.83 19.28
N ARG A 109 -25.30 26.67 19.57
CA ARG A 109 -25.21 27.90 20.34
C ARG A 109 -25.97 27.70 21.66
N GLY A 110 -25.26 27.27 22.70
CA GLY A 110 -25.86 26.94 23.99
C GLY A 110 -25.13 25.80 24.69
N LEU A 111 -25.63 25.42 25.86
CA LEU A 111 -24.98 24.40 26.68
C LEU A 111 -24.95 23.03 26.01
N GLY A 112 -23.75 22.46 25.89
CA GLY A 112 -23.49 21.25 25.09
C GLY A 112 -22.91 21.56 23.71
N GLY A 113 -22.94 22.81 23.24
CA GLY A 113 -22.47 23.21 21.91
C GLY A 113 -23.19 22.39 20.84
N SER A 114 -22.52 22.02 19.75
CA SER A 114 -23.13 21.25 18.65
C SER A 114 -23.78 19.92 19.04
N SER A 115 -23.52 19.36 20.24
CA SER A 115 -24.22 18.13 20.68
C SER A 115 -25.74 18.32 20.83
N ILE A 116 -26.22 19.54 21.10
CA ILE A 116 -27.67 19.85 21.18
C ILE A 116 -28.38 19.86 19.82
N LEU A 117 -27.61 19.85 18.73
CA LEU A 117 -28.12 19.78 17.34
C LEU A 117 -27.95 18.38 16.72
N ASN A 118 -27.26 17.45 17.40
CA ASN A 118 -26.65 16.27 16.77
C ASN A 118 -27.57 15.03 16.64
N CYS A 119 -28.86 15.21 16.33
CA CYS A 119 -29.87 14.13 16.23
C CYS A 119 -29.99 13.14 17.42
N LEU A 120 -29.29 13.38 18.53
CA LEU A 120 -28.97 12.40 19.58
C LEU A 120 -28.18 11.17 19.09
N TYR A 121 -27.32 11.34 18.08
CA TYR A 121 -26.36 10.32 17.63
C TYR A 121 -25.15 10.15 18.55
N TYR A 122 -24.57 8.95 18.43
CA TYR A 122 -23.52 8.47 19.29
C TYR A 122 -22.47 7.70 18.43
N GLY A 123 -21.30 8.32 18.10
CA GLY A 123 -20.19 7.88 17.20
C GLY A 123 -18.73 7.90 17.76
N ARG A 124 -18.03 6.73 17.86
CA ARG A 124 -16.62 6.42 18.25
C ARG A 124 -15.89 6.35 16.93
N GLY A 125 -14.65 6.80 16.87
CA GLY A 125 -13.79 6.39 15.76
C GLY A 125 -13.67 4.85 15.71
N SER A 126 -13.34 4.32 14.54
CA SER A 126 -12.68 3.02 14.49
C SER A 126 -11.35 3.12 15.23
N ALA A 127 -10.78 1.99 15.64
CA ALA A 127 -9.47 1.95 16.28
C ALA A 127 -8.45 2.76 15.47
N ASN A 128 -8.42 2.51 14.15
CA ASN A 128 -7.62 3.24 13.16
C ASN A 128 -7.73 4.77 13.23
N VAL A 129 -8.85 5.39 13.66
CA VAL A 129 -8.94 6.86 13.79
C VAL A 129 -8.13 7.36 14.98
N TYR A 130 -8.21 6.65 16.11
CA TYR A 130 -7.46 6.98 17.33
C TYR A 130 -5.98 6.60 17.19
N ASP A 131 -5.71 5.47 16.56
CA ASP A 131 -4.36 5.02 16.22
C ASP A 131 -3.70 5.99 15.22
N HIS A 132 -4.46 6.54 14.26
CA HIS A 132 -3.98 7.62 13.38
C HIS A 132 -3.70 8.94 14.13
N TRP A 133 -4.34 9.22 15.27
CA TRP A 133 -3.94 10.36 16.11
C TRP A 133 -2.54 10.14 16.72
N VAL A 134 -2.20 8.90 17.07
CA VAL A 134 -0.83 8.53 17.49
C VAL A 134 0.15 8.65 16.32
N GLU A 135 -0.22 8.21 15.11
CA GLU A 135 0.59 8.40 13.89
C GLU A 135 0.88 9.88 13.59
N LEU A 136 -0.10 10.77 13.84
CA LEU A 136 0.04 12.22 13.74
C LEU A 136 0.80 12.88 14.91
N GLY A 137 1.31 12.10 15.86
CA GLY A 137 2.16 12.58 16.96
C GLY A 137 1.45 12.86 18.28
N ASN A 138 0.32 12.22 18.56
CA ASN A 138 -0.42 12.33 19.83
C ASN A 138 -0.36 11.01 20.63
N PRO A 139 0.79 10.64 21.22
CA PRO A 139 0.91 9.43 22.02
C PRO A 139 -0.03 9.47 23.25
N GLY A 140 -0.51 8.30 23.67
CA GLY A 140 -1.51 8.17 24.74
C GLY A 140 -2.97 8.35 24.32
N TRP A 141 -3.24 8.61 23.03
CA TRP A 141 -4.59 8.75 22.46
C TRP A 141 -5.01 7.59 21.54
N GLY A 142 -4.21 6.52 21.47
CA GLY A 142 -4.51 5.32 20.69
C GLY A 142 -5.72 4.57 21.23
N TRP A 143 -6.28 3.65 20.42
CA TRP A 143 -7.53 2.98 20.74
C TRP A 143 -7.50 2.25 22.08
N GLU A 144 -6.43 1.49 22.36
CA GLU A 144 -6.29 0.71 23.60
C GLU A 144 -6.16 1.61 24.85
N GLU A 145 -5.63 2.83 24.70
CA GLU A 145 -5.54 3.82 25.77
C GLU A 145 -6.89 4.52 26.05
N VAL A 146 -7.65 4.86 25.01
CA VAL A 146 -8.93 5.58 25.15
C VAL A 146 -10.14 4.65 25.39
N TYR A 147 -10.10 3.41 24.90
CA TYR A 147 -11.22 2.46 24.98
C TYR A 147 -11.66 2.13 26.43
N PRO A 148 -10.77 1.94 27.42
CA PRO A 148 -11.17 1.83 28.82
C PRO A 148 -11.96 3.04 29.33
N SER A 149 -11.64 4.24 28.85
CA SER A 149 -12.39 5.46 29.16
C SER A 149 -13.75 5.51 28.45
N PHE A 150 -13.86 4.98 27.23
CA PHE A 150 -15.15 4.81 26.55
C PHE A 150 -16.06 3.80 27.28
N ILE A 151 -15.53 2.66 27.72
CA ILE A 151 -16.27 1.69 28.55
C ILE A 151 -16.71 2.35 29.87
N LYS A 152 -15.79 3.02 30.60
CA LYS A 152 -16.06 3.69 31.88
C LYS A 152 -17.07 4.83 31.78
N SER A 153 -17.16 5.50 30.62
CA SER A 153 -17.99 6.70 30.45
C SER A 153 -19.43 6.43 30.03
N THR A 154 -19.84 5.16 29.90
CA THR A 154 -21.08 4.74 29.23
C THR A 154 -21.86 3.65 29.96
N HIS A 155 -23.20 3.69 29.85
CA HIS A 155 -24.15 2.64 30.20
C HIS A 155 -25.06 2.33 29.02
N PHE A 156 -25.40 1.06 28.82
CA PHE A 156 -26.17 0.61 27.66
C PHE A 156 -27.51 0.01 28.07
N ASN A 157 -28.56 0.72 27.71
CA ASN A 157 -29.96 0.33 27.86
C ASN A 157 -30.32 -0.62 26.72
N ALA A 158 -30.27 -1.93 27.02
CA ALA A 158 -30.61 -2.99 26.07
C ALA A 158 -32.03 -2.84 25.52
N PRO A 159 -32.28 -3.17 24.24
CA PRO A 159 -33.60 -3.08 23.64
C PRO A 159 -34.59 -4.07 24.28
N ASN A 160 -35.80 -3.59 24.57
CA ASN A 160 -36.86 -4.43 25.12
C ASN A 160 -37.61 -5.18 24.00
N ASN A 161 -37.65 -6.52 24.08
CA ASN A 161 -38.28 -7.43 23.10
C ASN A 161 -39.83 -7.29 22.95
N GLY A 162 -40.44 -6.20 23.41
CA GLY A 162 -41.88 -5.93 23.41
C GLY A 162 -42.31 -4.69 22.63
N THR A 163 -41.45 -4.13 21.78
CA THR A 163 -41.71 -2.87 21.04
C THR A 163 -42.60 -3.03 19.81
N GLY A 164 -42.69 -4.24 19.24
CA GLY A 164 -43.49 -4.53 18.04
C GLY A 164 -42.77 -4.31 16.69
N TYR A 165 -41.48 -3.94 16.71
CA TYR A 165 -40.67 -3.73 15.51
C TYR A 165 -39.60 -4.82 15.34
N ASN A 166 -39.06 -4.96 14.12
CA ASN A 166 -37.99 -5.92 13.85
C ASN A 166 -36.64 -5.40 14.37
N GLN A 167 -36.14 -6.00 15.46
CA GLN A 167 -34.88 -5.64 16.10
C GLN A 167 -33.71 -6.59 15.75
N LYS A 168 -33.82 -7.42 14.68
CA LYS A 168 -32.84 -8.45 14.27
C LYS A 168 -31.37 -7.99 14.27
N TYR A 169 -31.13 -6.71 13.95
CA TYR A 169 -29.79 -6.13 13.82
C TYR A 169 -29.43 -5.12 14.92
N GLN A 170 -30.22 -5.05 16.00
CA GLN A 170 -29.92 -4.25 17.20
C GLN A 170 -29.11 -5.09 18.22
N THR A 171 -27.98 -5.64 17.77
CA THR A 171 -27.07 -6.44 18.59
C THR A 171 -25.99 -5.57 19.22
N TRP A 172 -25.56 -5.91 20.45
CA TRP A 172 -24.49 -5.22 21.16
C TRP A 172 -23.53 -6.21 21.85
N VAL A 173 -22.37 -5.72 22.29
CA VAL A 173 -21.38 -6.45 23.09
C VAL A 173 -21.43 -5.89 24.53
N PRO A 174 -21.99 -6.62 25.52
CA PRO A 174 -22.18 -6.11 26.87
C PRO A 174 -20.91 -5.58 27.56
N SER A 175 -19.73 -6.13 27.24
CA SER A 175 -18.45 -5.70 27.80
C SER A 175 -17.88 -4.41 27.20
N ALA A 176 -18.55 -3.79 26.21
CA ALA A 176 -18.13 -2.52 25.59
C ALA A 176 -18.63 -1.27 26.34
N TYR A 177 -19.36 -1.48 27.45
CA TYR A 177 -20.03 -0.47 28.28
C TYR A 177 -19.91 -0.86 29.77
N SER A 178 -20.28 0.03 30.68
CA SER A 178 -20.28 -0.23 32.13
C SER A 178 -21.55 0.34 32.80
N ASN A 179 -21.48 0.70 34.08
CA ASN A 179 -22.48 1.58 34.73
C ASN A 179 -22.02 3.04 34.67
N GLY A 180 -21.37 3.35 33.56
CA GLY A 180 -20.90 4.66 33.24
C GLY A 180 -22.06 5.64 33.08
N PRO A 181 -21.74 6.92 32.97
CA PRO A 181 -22.73 7.95 33.19
C PRO A 181 -23.61 8.37 32.02
N LEU A 182 -23.22 8.08 30.78
CA LEU A 182 -24.11 8.29 29.65
C LEU A 182 -25.10 7.16 29.52
N GLU A 183 -26.37 7.51 29.37
CA GLU A 183 -27.40 6.59 28.95
C GLU A 183 -27.41 6.49 27.42
N ILE A 184 -27.19 5.28 26.91
CA ILE A 184 -27.21 4.94 25.48
C ILE A 184 -28.23 3.84 25.28
N GLY A 185 -28.88 3.79 24.12
CA GLY A 185 -29.72 2.67 23.71
C GLY A 185 -30.01 2.75 22.22
N TYR A 186 -30.73 1.75 21.70
CA TYR A 186 -31.24 1.84 20.34
C TYR A 186 -32.49 2.71 20.25
N GLN A 187 -32.70 3.29 19.06
CA GLN A 187 -33.95 3.92 18.65
C GLN A 187 -35.18 3.04 18.91
N GLY A 188 -36.27 3.66 19.37
CA GLY A 188 -37.52 2.96 19.72
C GLY A 188 -38.28 2.43 18.51
N PHE A 189 -38.08 3.03 17.33
CA PHE A 189 -38.72 2.68 16.06
C PHE A 189 -37.69 2.20 15.03
N VAL A 190 -37.97 1.10 14.33
CA VAL A 190 -37.13 0.56 13.24
C VAL A 190 -37.95 0.50 11.96
N PRO A 191 -37.68 1.35 10.95
CA PRO A 191 -38.40 1.30 9.69
C PRO A 191 -38.00 0.05 8.88
N PRO A 192 -38.92 -0.54 8.09
CA PRO A 192 -38.62 -1.72 7.27
C PRO A 192 -37.45 -1.52 6.29
N SER A 193 -37.26 -0.29 5.80
CA SER A 193 -36.18 0.09 4.89
C SER A 193 -34.78 -0.06 5.50
N SER A 194 -34.60 0.12 6.81
CA SER A 194 -33.30 -0.12 7.47
C SER A 194 -32.94 -1.60 7.52
N ILE A 195 -33.92 -2.49 7.75
CA ILE A 195 -33.70 -3.94 7.69
C ILE A 195 -33.37 -4.37 6.26
N ALA A 196 -34.12 -3.88 5.28
CA ALA A 196 -33.88 -4.16 3.86
C ALA A 196 -32.50 -3.67 3.40
N PHE A 197 -32.02 -2.51 3.89
CA PHE A 197 -30.68 -2.02 3.59
C PHE A 197 -29.58 -2.92 4.17
N ILE A 198 -29.70 -3.34 5.44
CA ILE A 198 -28.70 -4.22 6.07
C ILE A 198 -28.70 -5.60 5.39
N ASP A 199 -29.87 -6.15 5.05
CA ASP A 199 -29.99 -7.38 4.28
C ASP A 199 -29.34 -7.23 2.87
N ALA A 200 -29.52 -6.07 2.21
CA ALA A 200 -28.89 -5.78 0.91
C ALA A 200 -27.37 -5.63 1.01
N CYS A 201 -26.84 -4.96 2.04
CA CYS A 201 -25.41 -4.88 2.32
C CYS A 201 -24.79 -6.28 2.54
N ALA A 202 -25.44 -7.11 3.35
CA ALA A 202 -25.00 -8.49 3.58
C ALA A 202 -25.04 -9.36 2.32
N ALA A 203 -25.99 -9.10 1.41
CA ALA A 203 -26.09 -9.77 0.11
C ALA A 203 -25.00 -9.36 -0.90
N ILE A 204 -24.22 -8.31 -0.61
CA ILE A 204 -23.04 -7.88 -1.39
C ILE A 204 -21.74 -7.98 -0.57
N ASP A 205 -21.69 -8.94 0.37
CA ASP A 205 -20.54 -9.27 1.23
C ASP A 205 -20.04 -8.12 2.14
N ILE A 206 -20.82 -7.05 2.34
CA ILE A 206 -20.53 -6.06 3.38
C ILE A 206 -20.91 -6.69 4.74
N PRO A 207 -19.93 -6.90 5.66
CA PRO A 207 -20.18 -7.67 6.87
C PRO A 207 -21.10 -6.92 7.84
N ILE A 208 -22.13 -7.62 8.33
CA ILE A 208 -22.96 -7.13 9.44
C ILE A 208 -22.10 -7.15 10.71
N VAL A 209 -21.85 -5.99 11.31
CA VAL A 209 -21.01 -5.88 12.51
C VAL A 209 -21.86 -5.98 13.77
N GLN A 210 -21.39 -6.77 14.74
CA GLN A 210 -22.17 -7.13 15.93
C GLN A 210 -22.39 -5.98 16.92
N ASP A 211 -21.49 -5.01 17.02
CA ASP A 211 -21.68 -3.80 17.84
C ASP A 211 -20.78 -2.70 17.29
N LEU A 212 -21.34 -1.51 17.06
CA LEU A 212 -20.62 -0.35 16.55
C LEU A 212 -19.65 0.33 17.56
N ASN A 213 -19.51 -0.17 18.79
CA ASN A 213 -18.70 0.45 19.86
C ASN A 213 -17.35 -0.21 20.16
N ILE A 214 -17.02 -1.35 19.55
CA ILE A 214 -15.81 -2.14 19.86
C ILE A 214 -14.57 -1.83 18.99
N GLY A 215 -14.51 -0.63 18.38
CA GLY A 215 -13.35 -0.18 17.60
C GLY A 215 -13.26 -0.71 16.16
N LYS A 216 -14.14 -1.62 15.74
CA LYS A 216 -14.22 -2.12 14.34
C LYS A 216 -15.30 -1.43 13.50
N ASN A 217 -15.52 -0.13 13.75
CA ASN A 217 -16.83 0.52 13.56
C ASN A 217 -16.73 2.06 13.53
N GLY A 218 -17.88 2.76 13.56
CA GLY A 218 -18.00 3.91 14.49
C GLY A 218 -19.26 3.96 15.41
N GLY A 219 -19.12 4.27 16.74
CA GLY A 219 -20.18 4.49 17.83
C GLY A 219 -19.75 4.99 19.29
N ALA A 220 -20.03 6.23 19.82
CA ALA A 220 -19.53 6.94 21.09
C ALA A 220 -20.41 8.11 21.63
N ALA A 221 -20.35 8.63 22.87
CA ALA A 221 -19.34 8.67 23.94
C ALA A 221 -19.90 9.60 25.07
N ALA A 222 -19.63 9.27 26.35
CA ALA A 222 -19.53 10.18 27.51
C ALA A 222 -20.77 10.71 28.30
N LYS A 223 -20.72 10.68 29.66
CA LYS A 223 -20.68 11.90 30.57
C LYS A 223 -21.53 11.91 31.89
N ARG A 224 -20.97 12.42 33.04
CA ARG A 224 -21.61 12.81 34.37
C ARG A 224 -21.10 14.21 34.87
N PRO A 225 -21.30 14.72 36.13
CA PRO A 225 -21.52 16.17 36.34
C PRO A 225 -20.94 16.88 37.61
N ASN A 226 -20.11 17.92 37.43
CA ASN A 226 -19.89 18.97 38.44
C ASN A 226 -19.40 20.30 37.81
N VAL A 227 -20.30 21.19 37.38
CA VAL A 227 -19.93 22.38 36.56
C VAL A 227 -20.84 23.60 36.79
N ASP A 228 -20.27 24.80 36.95
CA ASP A 228 -20.97 26.10 36.98
C ASP A 228 -20.91 26.83 35.62
N ILE A 229 -22.05 27.32 35.11
CA ILE A 229 -22.18 27.90 33.76
C ILE A 229 -22.96 29.21 33.75
N LEU A 230 -22.41 30.23 33.08
CA LEU A 230 -23.08 31.46 32.67
C LEU A 230 -23.44 31.41 31.17
N HIS A 231 -24.66 31.81 30.83
CA HIS A 231 -25.18 31.86 29.44
C HIS A 231 -25.14 33.27 28.84
N ASN A 232 -25.29 33.37 27.52
CA ASN A 232 -25.32 34.63 26.76
C ASN A 232 -24.10 35.55 27.03
N ALA A 233 -22.91 34.97 27.18
CA ALA A 233 -21.67 35.66 27.57
C ALA A 233 -20.54 35.56 26.52
N PRO A 234 -20.67 36.09 25.29
CA PRO A 234 -19.60 36.06 24.30
C PRO A 234 -18.36 36.84 24.76
N VAL A 235 -17.23 36.12 24.80
CA VAL A 235 -15.90 36.69 25.04
C VAL A 235 -15.45 37.49 23.82
N GLN A 236 -14.78 38.61 24.07
CA GLN A 236 -14.29 39.54 23.06
C GLN A 236 -12.77 39.49 22.92
N GLN A 237 -12.04 39.29 24.02
CA GLN A 237 -10.58 39.41 24.05
C GLN A 237 -9.97 38.68 25.26
N ILE A 238 -8.81 38.05 25.07
CA ILE A 238 -7.91 37.57 26.13
C ILE A 238 -7.02 38.73 26.57
N MET A 239 -6.87 38.91 27.88
CA MET A 239 -6.02 39.95 28.47
C MET A 239 -4.63 39.43 28.78
N PHE A 240 -3.60 40.23 28.51
CA PHE A 240 -2.20 39.87 28.74
C PHE A 240 -1.47 40.83 29.69
N SER A 241 -0.48 40.30 30.40
CA SER A 241 0.56 41.05 31.13
C SER A 241 1.94 40.59 30.64
N LYS A 242 3.02 41.34 30.94
CA LYS A 242 4.39 40.90 30.61
C LYS A 242 5.09 40.34 31.85
N ASN A 243 5.75 39.19 31.70
CA ASN A 243 6.58 38.61 32.75
C ASN A 243 7.93 39.35 32.87
N ALA A 244 8.76 38.96 33.86
CA ALA A 244 10.05 39.60 34.12
C ALA A 244 11.06 39.52 32.94
N THR A 245 10.83 38.63 31.98
CA THR A 245 11.62 38.48 30.73
C THR A 245 10.96 39.13 29.51
N GLY A 246 9.82 39.83 29.68
CA GLY A 246 9.09 40.53 28.62
C GLY A 246 8.07 39.70 27.83
N PHE A 247 7.96 38.39 28.10
CA PHE A 247 6.99 37.51 27.44
C PHE A 247 5.55 37.76 27.93
N PRO A 248 4.54 37.70 27.04
CA PRO A 248 3.15 37.86 27.42
C PRO A 248 2.60 36.64 28.19
N ILE A 249 1.85 36.89 29.26
CA ILE A 249 1.10 35.90 30.06
C ILE A 249 -0.38 36.28 30.04
N ALA A 250 -1.27 35.34 29.73
CA ALA A 250 -2.72 35.55 29.79
C ALA A 250 -3.20 35.66 31.25
N THR A 251 -4.00 36.68 31.57
CA THR A 251 -4.42 37.02 32.95
C THR A 251 -5.93 37.06 33.16
N GLY A 252 -6.72 36.95 32.10
CA GLY A 252 -8.18 37.03 32.16
C GLY A 252 -8.81 37.23 30.79
N VAL A 253 -10.11 37.51 30.77
CA VAL A 253 -10.89 37.77 29.55
C VAL A 253 -11.86 38.92 29.73
N ASN A 254 -12.11 39.64 28.64
CA ASN A 254 -13.20 40.60 28.49
C ASN A 254 -14.36 39.93 27.73
N PHE A 255 -15.59 40.08 28.21
CA PHE A 255 -16.79 39.54 27.57
C PHE A 255 -17.97 40.51 27.66
N ILE A 256 -18.97 40.34 26.80
CA ILE A 256 -20.25 41.04 26.93
C ILE A 256 -21.25 40.08 27.58
N ASP A 257 -21.87 40.50 28.66
CA ASP A 257 -23.05 39.85 29.20
C ASP A 257 -24.27 40.33 28.40
N HIS A 258 -24.70 39.56 27.41
CA HIS A 258 -25.84 39.92 26.54
C HIS A 258 -27.18 39.92 27.30
N SER A 259 -27.28 39.28 28.47
CA SER A 259 -28.49 39.37 29.30
C SER A 259 -28.65 40.77 29.93
N GLN A 260 -27.53 41.49 30.09
CA GLN A 260 -27.46 42.85 30.67
C GLN A 260 -27.12 43.96 29.65
N GLY A 261 -26.57 43.61 28.49
CA GLY A 261 -25.99 44.56 27.54
C GLY A 261 -24.74 45.27 28.07
N ARG A 262 -23.89 44.59 28.85
CA ARG A 262 -22.74 45.19 29.55
C ARG A 262 -21.43 44.45 29.29
N HIS A 263 -20.35 45.20 29.07
CA HIS A 263 -18.99 44.66 29.07
C HIS A 263 -18.55 44.30 30.50
N ARG A 264 -17.88 43.17 30.67
CA ARG A 264 -17.34 42.66 31.93
C ARG A 264 -15.95 42.08 31.74
N THR A 265 -15.14 42.14 32.79
CA THR A 265 -13.79 41.59 32.86
C THR A 265 -13.74 40.59 34.01
N VAL A 266 -13.11 39.42 33.81
CA VAL A 266 -12.81 38.46 34.88
C VAL A 266 -11.37 37.97 34.73
N SER A 267 -10.63 37.97 35.83
CA SER A 267 -9.23 37.54 35.90
C SER A 267 -9.12 36.07 36.33
N ALA A 268 -8.17 35.35 35.72
CA ALA A 268 -7.80 33.98 36.11
C ALA A 268 -6.58 34.00 37.04
N SER A 269 -6.57 33.21 38.11
CA SER A 269 -5.42 33.13 39.02
C SER A 269 -4.29 32.22 38.50
N LYS A 270 -4.58 31.36 37.52
CA LYS A 270 -3.66 30.39 36.92
C LYS A 270 -3.58 30.53 35.41
N GLU A 271 -4.63 30.13 34.69
CA GLU A 271 -4.62 30.00 33.23
C GLU A 271 -5.97 30.40 32.60
N VAL A 272 -5.91 30.84 31.34
CA VAL A 272 -7.08 31.04 30.47
C VAL A 272 -7.06 29.97 29.40
N ILE A 273 -8.10 29.14 29.32
CA ILE A 273 -8.18 28.01 28.38
C ILE A 273 -9.24 28.29 27.31
N VAL A 274 -8.84 28.25 26.04
CA VAL A 274 -9.68 28.58 24.88
C VAL A 274 -10.21 27.29 24.24
N THR A 275 -11.53 27.06 24.33
CA THR A 275 -12.19 25.86 23.76
C THR A 275 -13.38 26.21 22.88
N LEU A 276 -13.26 27.27 22.08
CA LEU A 276 -14.29 27.79 21.19
C LEU A 276 -14.43 26.98 19.86
N GLY A 277 -13.87 25.77 19.80
CA GLY A 277 -13.89 24.92 18.60
C GLY A 277 -13.03 25.45 17.44
N THR A 278 -13.05 24.73 16.32
CA THR A 278 -12.14 24.89 15.17
C THR A 278 -12.17 26.29 14.53
N PHE A 279 -13.30 26.98 14.58
CA PHE A 279 -13.47 28.30 13.97
C PHE A 279 -13.18 29.46 14.94
N GLN A 280 -13.83 29.44 16.12
CA GLN A 280 -13.80 30.59 17.02
C GLN A 280 -12.58 30.58 17.96
N SER A 281 -11.86 29.45 18.13
CA SER A 281 -10.59 29.44 18.86
C SER A 281 -9.48 30.23 18.15
N PRO A 282 -9.17 29.99 16.86
CA PRO A 282 -8.20 30.83 16.15
C PRO A 282 -8.69 32.27 15.99
N GLN A 283 -9.98 32.50 15.80
CA GLN A 283 -10.54 33.86 15.82
C GLN A 283 -10.26 34.58 17.14
N MET A 284 -10.50 33.91 18.28
CA MET A 284 -10.25 34.46 19.62
C MET A 284 -8.78 34.78 19.87
N LEU A 285 -7.86 33.97 19.34
CA LEU A 285 -6.42 34.29 19.36
C LEU A 285 -6.12 35.55 18.55
N MET A 286 -6.62 35.64 17.31
CA MET A 286 -6.37 36.80 16.43
C MET A 286 -6.92 38.11 16.99
N VAL A 287 -8.18 38.16 17.48
CA VAL A 287 -8.75 39.36 18.11
C VAL A 287 -8.05 39.75 19.42
N SER A 288 -7.24 38.85 19.98
CA SER A 288 -6.42 39.08 21.16
C SER A 288 -4.94 39.39 20.82
N GLY A 289 -4.61 39.59 19.54
CA GLY A 289 -3.27 39.95 19.07
C GLY A 289 -2.33 38.77 18.80
N ILE A 290 -2.84 37.54 18.67
CA ILE A 290 -2.04 36.35 18.35
C ILE A 290 -2.47 35.79 16.98
N GLY A 291 -1.67 36.03 15.93
CA GLY A 291 -2.02 35.60 14.58
C GLY A 291 -1.10 36.11 13.46
N PRO A 292 -1.49 35.92 12.19
CA PRO A 292 -0.70 36.34 11.02
C PRO A 292 -0.55 37.87 10.97
N GLU A 293 0.67 38.37 10.73
CA GLU A 293 1.00 39.81 10.79
C GLU A 293 0.06 40.65 9.92
N ALA A 294 -0.06 40.31 8.64
CA ALA A 294 -0.91 41.01 7.68
C ALA A 294 -2.41 40.98 8.05
N THR A 295 -2.87 40.00 8.83
CA THR A 295 -4.27 39.94 9.30
C THR A 295 -4.48 40.84 10.52
N LEU A 296 -3.53 40.85 11.46
CA LEU A 296 -3.59 41.75 12.62
C LEU A 296 -3.53 43.22 12.17
N ASP A 297 -2.64 43.55 11.23
CA ASP A 297 -2.53 44.88 10.62
C ASP A 297 -3.83 45.30 9.89
N ALA A 298 -4.41 44.41 9.09
CA ALA A 298 -5.64 44.69 8.34
C ALA A 298 -6.85 45.03 9.24
N PHE A 299 -6.86 44.54 10.48
CA PHE A 299 -7.88 44.85 11.48
C PHE A 299 -7.40 45.84 12.57
N ASN A 300 -6.20 46.42 12.42
CA ASN A 300 -5.59 47.37 13.36
C ASN A 300 -5.53 46.82 14.80
N ILE A 301 -5.09 45.57 14.94
CA ILE A 301 -4.91 44.86 16.23
C ILE A 301 -3.42 44.85 16.57
N GLU A 302 -3.04 45.41 17.72
CA GLU A 302 -1.65 45.43 18.19
C GLU A 302 -1.11 44.00 18.38
N PRO A 303 0.01 43.60 17.72
CA PRO A 303 0.56 42.26 17.85
C PRO A 303 1.10 41.94 19.25
N VAL A 304 0.57 40.88 19.86
CA VAL A 304 1.08 40.26 21.09
C VAL A 304 2.06 39.14 20.74
N VAL A 305 1.73 38.30 19.74
CA VAL A 305 2.61 37.29 19.14
C VAL A 305 2.24 37.10 17.66
N ILE A 306 3.19 37.28 16.75
CA ILE A 306 2.99 36.96 15.32
C ILE A 306 3.10 35.44 15.13
N ASN A 307 2.08 34.83 14.54
CA ASN A 307 2.05 33.41 14.17
C ASN A 307 1.16 33.17 12.94
N GLU A 308 1.81 32.99 11.79
CA GLU A 308 1.18 32.84 10.47
C GLU A 308 0.25 31.61 10.33
N ASN A 309 0.29 30.66 11.25
CA ASN A 309 -0.50 29.43 11.17
C ASN A 309 -1.90 29.56 11.82
N VAL A 310 -2.15 30.61 12.60
CA VAL A 310 -3.42 30.76 13.32
C VAL A 310 -4.57 31.01 12.33
N GLY A 311 -5.58 30.14 12.37
CA GLY A 311 -6.77 30.22 11.51
C GLY A 311 -6.61 29.61 10.11
N GLN A 312 -5.46 29.02 9.79
CA GLN A 312 -5.18 28.47 8.46
C GLN A 312 -5.50 26.96 8.37
N HIS A 313 -5.59 26.45 7.13
CA HIS A 313 -5.61 25.01 6.79
C HIS A 313 -6.79 24.16 7.32
N MET A 314 -7.96 24.76 7.57
CA MET A 314 -9.16 24.02 7.96
C MET A 314 -9.66 23.11 6.83
N MET A 315 -9.95 21.84 7.15
CA MET A 315 -10.55 20.84 6.25
C MET A 315 -11.69 20.14 6.98
N ASP A 316 -12.82 19.93 6.31
CA ASP A 316 -14.00 19.21 6.82
C ASP A 316 -14.66 18.40 5.69
N HIS A 317 -15.52 17.43 6.03
CA HIS A 317 -16.08 16.46 5.08
C HIS A 317 -17.51 16.86 4.66
N ASN A 318 -17.82 16.81 3.36
CA ASN A 318 -19.16 17.08 2.85
C ASN A 318 -20.07 15.84 2.93
N LEU A 319 -21.28 16.02 3.45
CA LEU A 319 -22.35 15.01 3.43
C LEU A 319 -23.14 15.09 2.11
N TYR A 320 -23.42 13.95 1.48
CA TYR A 320 -24.37 13.84 0.37
C TYR A 320 -25.42 12.77 0.67
N SER A 321 -26.68 13.05 0.35
CA SER A 321 -27.80 12.13 0.60
C SER A 321 -28.06 11.24 -0.62
N ILE A 322 -28.09 9.93 -0.41
CA ILE A 322 -28.54 8.96 -1.42
C ILE A 322 -30.05 8.78 -1.26
N SER A 323 -30.82 9.17 -2.28
CA SER A 323 -32.28 9.02 -2.30
C SER A 323 -32.71 7.90 -3.23
N ALA A 324 -33.63 7.04 -2.79
CA ALA A 324 -34.18 5.95 -3.57
C ALA A 324 -35.71 5.89 -3.46
N THR A 325 -36.39 5.51 -4.54
CA THR A 325 -37.84 5.29 -4.53
C THR A 325 -38.17 4.00 -3.78
N VAL A 326 -39.08 4.09 -2.79
CA VAL A 326 -39.56 2.95 -2.00
C VAL A 326 -41.09 2.87 -2.05
N VAL A 327 -41.66 1.73 -1.66
CA VAL A 327 -43.10 1.59 -1.48
C VAL A 327 -43.61 2.58 -0.42
N PRO A 328 -44.85 3.12 -0.51
CA PRO A 328 -45.33 4.18 0.37
C PRO A 328 -45.18 3.87 1.87
N GLU A 329 -45.40 2.61 2.26
CA GLU A 329 -45.34 2.10 3.63
C GLU A 329 -43.91 2.04 4.19
N GLY A 330 -42.89 2.05 3.32
CA GLY A 330 -41.48 2.12 3.67
C GLY A 330 -40.89 3.54 3.62
N SER A 331 -41.69 4.55 3.25
CA SER A 331 -41.21 5.92 3.05
C SER A 331 -41.43 6.81 4.28
N THR A 332 -40.35 7.23 4.93
CA THR A 332 -40.38 8.28 5.96
C THR A 332 -40.54 9.69 5.37
N HIS A 333 -40.40 9.84 4.05
CA HIS A 333 -40.43 11.14 3.34
C HIS A 333 -41.75 11.91 3.51
N GLN A 334 -42.86 11.23 3.85
CA GLN A 334 -44.14 11.88 4.12
C GLN A 334 -44.09 12.87 5.28
N LEU A 335 -43.18 12.69 6.24
CA LEU A 335 -42.97 13.61 7.37
C LEU A 335 -42.41 14.97 6.94
N MET A 336 -41.77 15.09 5.78
CA MET A 336 -41.28 16.38 5.30
C MET A 336 -42.35 17.20 4.56
N PHE A 337 -43.46 16.60 4.12
CA PHE A 337 -44.41 17.25 3.20
C PHE A 337 -45.90 17.10 3.57
N ASN A 338 -46.25 16.34 4.61
CA ASN A 338 -47.64 16.15 5.05
C ASN A 338 -47.81 16.54 6.53
N SER A 339 -48.34 17.74 6.78
CA SER A 339 -48.53 18.27 8.13
C SER A 339 -49.42 17.40 9.03
N THR A 340 -50.43 16.73 8.48
CA THR A 340 -51.33 15.86 9.26
C THR A 340 -50.60 14.62 9.78
N VAL A 341 -49.69 14.06 8.97
CA VAL A 341 -48.85 12.93 9.38
C VAL A 341 -47.80 13.37 10.40
N VAL A 342 -47.25 14.58 10.27
CA VAL A 342 -46.34 15.19 11.25
C VAL A 342 -47.04 15.41 12.59
N GLU A 343 -48.21 16.05 12.62
CA GLU A 343 -48.96 16.34 13.83
C GLU A 343 -49.33 15.05 14.59
N ALA A 344 -49.85 14.04 13.90
CA ALA A 344 -50.18 12.74 14.50
C ALA A 344 -48.92 12.02 15.05
N SER A 345 -47.79 12.11 14.35
CA SER A 345 -46.52 11.52 14.77
C SER A 345 -45.90 12.24 15.98
N GLN A 346 -46.08 13.55 16.07
CA GLN A 346 -45.69 14.35 17.24
C GLN A 346 -46.59 14.04 18.43
N GLU A 347 -47.91 13.94 18.23
CA GLU A 347 -48.85 13.57 19.28
C GLU A 347 -48.54 12.19 19.85
N GLU A 348 -48.31 11.18 19.01
CA GLU A 348 -47.89 9.83 19.46
C GLU A 348 -46.62 9.91 20.32
N TYR A 349 -45.59 10.64 19.87
CA TYR A 349 -44.34 10.78 20.59
C TYR A 349 -44.48 11.50 21.93
N TYR A 350 -45.12 12.66 21.96
CA TYR A 350 -45.25 13.45 23.19
C TYR A 350 -46.25 12.86 24.20
N THR A 351 -47.17 11.98 23.78
CA THR A 351 -48.11 11.30 24.68
C THR A 351 -47.64 9.91 25.13
N THR A 352 -46.94 9.14 24.28
CA THR A 352 -46.60 7.73 24.55
C THR A 352 -45.10 7.43 24.61
N GLY A 353 -44.24 8.34 24.13
CA GLY A 353 -42.81 8.09 23.95
C GLY A 353 -42.48 7.08 22.84
N LYS A 354 -43.42 6.84 21.90
CA LYS A 354 -43.28 5.89 20.78
C LYS A 354 -43.41 6.62 19.44
N GLY A 355 -43.53 5.86 18.35
CA GLY A 355 -43.67 6.40 17.00
C GLY A 355 -42.36 6.85 16.37
N VAL A 356 -42.46 7.38 15.15
CA VAL A 356 -41.33 7.66 14.26
C VAL A 356 -40.36 8.73 14.79
N TYR A 357 -40.82 9.67 15.61
CA TYR A 357 -39.97 10.69 16.26
C TYR A 357 -38.96 10.11 17.26
N THR A 358 -39.10 8.83 17.66
CA THR A 358 -38.08 8.10 18.44
C THR A 358 -36.88 7.63 17.62
N ALA A 359 -36.92 7.75 16.29
CA ALA A 359 -35.79 7.45 15.41
C ALA A 359 -35.06 8.75 15.00
N PRO A 360 -33.72 8.77 15.02
CA PRO A 360 -32.94 9.93 14.58
C PRO A 360 -32.99 10.11 13.06
N GLY A 361 -32.84 11.34 12.57
CA GLY A 361 -32.69 11.60 11.13
C GLY A 361 -31.42 10.93 10.58
N GLY A 362 -31.45 10.28 9.41
CA GLY A 362 -30.28 9.59 8.86
C GLY A 362 -29.98 8.21 9.47
N ILE A 363 -31.02 7.41 9.76
CA ILE A 363 -30.95 6.06 10.38
C ILE A 363 -29.95 5.12 9.68
N THR A 364 -29.66 5.37 8.40
CA THR A 364 -28.78 4.58 7.57
C THR A 364 -27.72 5.50 6.94
N ASN A 365 -26.45 5.36 7.34
CA ASN A 365 -25.32 6.16 6.83
C ASN A 365 -24.20 5.25 6.35
N GLY A 366 -23.37 5.75 5.42
CA GLY A 366 -22.12 5.13 5.00
C GLY A 366 -21.01 6.17 4.92
N PHE A 367 -19.78 5.78 5.27
CA PHE A 367 -18.59 6.61 5.11
C PHE A 367 -17.77 6.09 3.92
N GLN A 368 -17.36 7.00 3.04
CA GLN A 368 -16.51 6.69 1.90
C GLN A 368 -15.06 7.04 2.25
N GLU A 369 -14.13 6.12 1.99
CA GLU A 369 -12.70 6.37 2.17
C GLU A 369 -12.22 7.39 1.12
N LEU A 370 -11.67 8.50 1.61
CA LEU A 370 -10.84 9.42 0.84
C LEU A 370 -9.42 9.19 1.34
N SER A 371 -8.51 8.77 0.47
CA SER A 371 -7.12 8.55 0.86
C SER A 371 -6.45 9.87 1.30
N ARG A 372 -5.28 9.79 1.93
CA ARG A 372 -4.50 10.97 2.36
C ARG A 372 -3.03 10.83 1.98
N GLY A 373 -2.36 11.94 1.74
CA GLY A 373 -0.90 11.95 1.63
C GLY A 373 -0.26 13.31 1.89
N GLY A 374 0.92 13.30 2.53
CA GLY A 374 1.99 14.27 2.25
C GLY A 374 2.59 15.11 3.40
N LYS A 375 3.90 14.91 3.62
CA LYS A 375 4.96 15.94 3.91
C LYS A 375 4.88 16.69 5.27
N LEU A 376 5.94 17.28 5.85
CA LEU A 376 7.40 17.39 5.63
C LEU A 376 8.04 17.95 6.94
N LEU A 377 9.35 17.79 7.17
CA LEU A 377 10.20 18.92 7.63
C LEU A 377 11.70 18.56 7.53
N THR A 378 12.51 19.55 7.19
CA THR A 378 13.95 19.43 6.90
C THR A 378 14.84 19.91 8.05
N MET A 379 16.06 19.39 8.14
CA MET A 379 17.22 20.12 8.66
C MET A 379 18.49 19.60 7.96
N GLY A 380 19.54 20.43 7.78
CA GLY A 380 20.57 20.15 6.78
C GLY A 380 22.00 20.48 7.15
N TYR A 381 22.88 20.09 6.22
CA TYR A 381 24.30 20.45 6.08
C TYR A 381 25.30 19.92 7.14
N LEU A 382 26.14 18.95 6.73
CA LEU A 382 27.49 19.30 6.22
C LEU A 382 28.25 18.09 5.63
N ASN A 383 28.78 18.27 4.42
CA ASN A 383 29.72 17.34 3.78
C ASN A 383 31.13 17.41 4.42
N ARG A 384 31.81 16.25 4.57
CA ARG A 384 33.23 16.05 4.18
C ARG A 384 33.74 14.60 4.36
N ILE A 385 33.93 13.93 3.22
CA ILE A 385 35.06 13.08 2.82
C ILE A 385 36.07 12.65 3.92
N LEU A 386 36.23 11.32 4.12
CA LEU A 386 37.52 10.60 4.02
C LEU A 386 37.30 9.07 3.93
N PRO A 387 38.19 8.28 3.30
CA PRO A 387 37.94 6.87 2.96
C PRO A 387 38.52 5.84 3.96
N VAL A 388 37.95 4.64 3.89
CA VAL A 388 38.52 3.31 4.24
C VAL A 388 39.51 3.24 5.41
N LEU A 389 39.04 2.65 6.51
CA LEU A 389 39.90 1.94 7.46
C LEU A 389 39.24 0.61 7.85
N LEU A 390 39.81 -0.49 7.35
CA LEU A 390 39.42 -1.86 7.67
C LEU A 390 39.67 -2.12 9.16
N LEU A 391 38.61 -2.13 9.96
CA LEU A 391 38.61 -2.74 11.28
C LEU A 391 38.04 -4.15 11.16
N SER A 392 38.90 -5.14 11.40
CA SER A 392 38.54 -6.54 11.49
C SER A 392 37.67 -6.80 12.73
N CYS A 393 36.39 -6.49 12.63
CA CYS A 393 35.39 -7.17 13.45
C CYS A 393 35.23 -8.58 12.88
N THR A 394 35.45 -9.60 13.71
CA THR A 394 35.00 -10.96 13.41
C THR A 394 33.48 -10.97 13.45
N SER A 395 32.86 -10.64 12.32
CA SER A 395 31.44 -10.84 12.12
C SER A 395 31.14 -12.33 12.29
N VAL A 396 30.30 -12.65 13.27
CA VAL A 396 29.54 -13.89 13.21
C VAL A 396 28.68 -13.76 11.94
N LEU A 397 29.02 -14.52 10.90
CA LEU A 397 28.26 -14.50 9.66
C LEU A 397 26.80 -14.82 9.98
N ALA A 398 25.92 -13.88 9.67
CA ALA A 398 24.50 -14.00 9.95
C ALA A 398 23.89 -15.08 9.05
N MET A 399 23.80 -16.29 9.57
CA MET A 399 23.12 -17.40 8.92
C MET A 399 21.63 -17.41 9.29
N LEU A 400 20.79 -17.65 8.30
CA LEU A 400 19.38 -17.99 8.47
C LEU A 400 19.24 -19.28 9.29
N PRO A 401 18.13 -19.48 10.02
CA PRO A 401 17.90 -20.69 10.79
C PRO A 401 17.89 -21.93 9.89
N ALA A 402 18.51 -23.03 10.34
CA ALA A 402 18.49 -24.27 9.57
C ALA A 402 17.07 -24.85 9.38
N SER A 403 16.12 -24.44 10.22
CA SER A 403 14.68 -24.73 10.14
C SER A 403 13.95 -24.00 9.00
N TYR A 404 14.50 -22.91 8.47
CA TYR A 404 13.92 -22.19 7.32
C TYR A 404 14.18 -22.90 5.99
N ASN A 405 15.15 -23.83 5.94
CA ASN A 405 15.39 -24.66 4.77
C ASN A 405 14.11 -25.42 4.35
N VAL A 406 13.88 -25.56 3.05
CA VAL A 406 12.78 -26.37 2.53
C VAL A 406 13.23 -27.82 2.52
N VAL A 407 12.40 -28.74 3.01
CA VAL A 407 12.74 -30.16 3.19
C VAL A 407 11.58 -31.03 2.73
N TRP A 408 11.88 -32.11 2.01
CA TRP A 408 11.00 -33.25 1.84
C TRP A 408 11.68 -34.50 2.38
N ASP A 409 11.00 -35.18 3.30
CA ASP A 409 11.38 -36.46 3.90
C ASP A 409 10.97 -37.66 3.00
N LYS A 410 10.30 -37.38 1.87
CA LYS A 410 9.75 -38.36 0.93
C LYS A 410 9.87 -37.84 -0.51
N PRO A 411 9.98 -38.73 -1.51
CA PRO A 411 9.78 -38.39 -2.92
C PRO A 411 8.48 -37.63 -3.17
N GLY A 412 8.50 -36.72 -4.14
CA GLY A 412 7.29 -36.06 -4.64
C GLY A 412 6.36 -37.05 -5.35
N VAL A 413 5.07 -36.75 -5.36
CA VAL A 413 4.01 -37.52 -6.04
C VAL A 413 3.41 -36.78 -7.23
N ASN A 414 3.60 -35.46 -7.32
CA ASN A 414 3.11 -34.58 -8.39
C ASN A 414 4.22 -34.21 -9.39
N GLY A 415 5.23 -35.08 -9.55
CA GLY A 415 6.36 -34.88 -10.45
C GLY A 415 7.00 -33.49 -10.32
N SER A 416 7.01 -32.73 -11.41
CA SER A 416 7.64 -31.40 -11.43
C SER A 416 6.93 -30.31 -10.61
N ALA A 417 5.66 -30.50 -10.23
CA ALA A 417 4.98 -29.55 -9.34
C ALA A 417 5.58 -29.63 -7.92
N ASP A 418 6.02 -30.82 -7.51
CA ASP A 418 6.86 -31.03 -6.33
C ASP A 418 8.34 -30.79 -6.69
N SER A 419 8.69 -29.59 -7.21
CA SER A 419 10.08 -29.22 -7.50
C SER A 419 10.61 -28.06 -6.66
N MET A 420 11.82 -28.22 -6.12
CA MET A 420 12.48 -27.17 -5.36
C MET A 420 13.10 -26.15 -6.32
N PRO A 421 12.89 -24.85 -6.07
CA PRO A 421 13.58 -23.80 -6.80
C PRO A 421 15.03 -23.72 -6.30
N LEU A 422 15.96 -23.89 -7.22
CA LEU A 422 17.40 -23.66 -7.03
C LEU A 422 17.86 -22.63 -8.06
N GLY A 423 18.85 -21.80 -7.75
CA GLY A 423 19.38 -20.85 -8.70
C GLY A 423 20.62 -20.11 -8.21
N GLY A 424 21.11 -19.18 -9.02
CA GLY A 424 22.30 -18.38 -8.74
C GLY A 424 22.79 -17.66 -9.99
N GLY A 425 23.22 -16.41 -9.82
CA GLY A 425 23.59 -15.53 -10.93
C GLY A 425 22.37 -15.16 -11.77
N ASP A 426 22.09 -15.97 -12.79
CA ASP A 426 20.98 -15.80 -13.73
C ASP A 426 20.39 -17.13 -14.23
N ILE A 427 20.67 -18.21 -13.49
CA ILE A 427 20.19 -19.57 -13.75
C ILE A 427 19.10 -19.92 -12.73
N GLY A 428 18.03 -20.55 -13.22
CA GLY A 428 16.99 -21.15 -12.40
C GLY A 428 16.82 -22.63 -12.72
N LEU A 429 16.71 -23.45 -11.68
CA LEU A 429 16.51 -24.89 -11.74
C LEU A 429 15.28 -25.28 -10.93
N ASN A 430 14.36 -26.03 -11.54
CA ASN A 430 13.36 -26.80 -10.80
C ASN A 430 13.97 -28.18 -10.58
N THR A 431 14.25 -28.62 -9.35
CA THR A 431 14.81 -29.96 -9.11
C THR A 431 13.95 -30.80 -8.17
N TRP A 432 13.74 -32.07 -8.52
CA TRP A 432 12.90 -33.01 -7.78
C TRP A 432 13.40 -34.45 -7.88
N TYR A 433 12.93 -35.30 -6.98
CA TYR A 433 13.09 -36.75 -7.06
C TYR A 433 11.79 -37.43 -7.50
N GLU A 434 11.89 -38.33 -8.47
CA GLU A 434 10.75 -39.06 -9.01
C GLU A 434 11.21 -40.40 -9.61
N ASN A 435 10.48 -41.48 -9.31
CA ASN A 435 10.64 -42.79 -9.96
C ASN A 435 12.11 -43.25 -10.04
N GLY A 436 12.78 -43.30 -8.87
CA GLY A 436 14.18 -43.69 -8.72
C GLY A 436 15.21 -42.69 -9.27
N THR A 437 14.81 -41.47 -9.65
CA THR A 437 15.69 -40.56 -10.38
C THR A 437 15.60 -39.11 -9.93
N ILE A 438 16.75 -38.44 -9.87
CA ILE A 438 16.81 -36.98 -9.70
C ILE A 438 16.58 -36.33 -11.07
N LEU A 439 15.65 -35.40 -11.12
CA LEU A 439 15.29 -34.62 -12.30
C LEU A 439 15.57 -33.14 -12.03
N MET A 440 15.90 -32.40 -13.09
CA MET A 440 15.88 -30.94 -13.03
C MET A 440 15.55 -30.29 -14.38
N TYR A 441 14.60 -29.35 -14.38
CA TYR A 441 14.48 -28.38 -15.48
C TYR A 441 15.55 -27.32 -15.34
N VAL A 442 16.07 -26.86 -16.47
CA VAL A 442 17.15 -25.88 -16.54
C VAL A 442 16.64 -24.64 -17.27
N ALA A 443 16.79 -23.46 -16.66
CA ALA A 443 16.46 -22.17 -17.26
C ALA A 443 17.63 -21.19 -17.06
N LYS A 444 17.74 -20.23 -17.97
CA LYS A 444 18.66 -19.08 -17.87
C LYS A 444 17.91 -17.83 -18.33
N SER A 445 18.14 -16.70 -17.67
CA SER A 445 17.64 -15.40 -18.13
C SER A 445 18.08 -15.12 -19.59
N GLY A 446 17.25 -14.47 -20.40
CA GLY A 446 17.60 -14.12 -21.80
C GLY A 446 17.41 -15.22 -22.86
N THR A 447 16.99 -16.42 -22.49
CA THR A 447 16.78 -17.54 -23.43
C THR A 447 15.41 -17.45 -24.11
N PHE A 448 15.26 -16.45 -24.99
CA PHE A 448 14.03 -16.17 -25.73
C PHE A 448 14.04 -16.80 -27.12
N ASP A 449 12.95 -17.49 -27.48
CA ASP A 449 12.71 -17.94 -28.85
C ASP A 449 12.32 -16.78 -29.79
N GLU A 450 12.15 -17.09 -31.07
CA GLU A 450 11.69 -16.17 -32.12
C GLU A 450 10.27 -15.61 -31.90
N ASN A 451 9.46 -16.27 -31.07
CA ASN A 451 8.15 -15.80 -30.62
C ASN A 451 8.23 -14.94 -29.34
N ASN A 452 9.44 -14.71 -28.81
CA ASN A 452 9.76 -14.08 -27.53
C ASN A 452 9.18 -14.83 -26.31
N SER A 453 9.08 -16.16 -26.40
CA SER A 453 8.80 -17.06 -25.28
C SER A 453 10.07 -17.22 -24.43
N LEU A 454 9.97 -17.13 -23.11
CA LEU A 454 11.09 -17.44 -22.21
C LEU A 454 11.18 -18.96 -21.99
N LEU A 455 12.25 -19.58 -22.46
CA LEU A 455 12.37 -21.04 -22.52
C LEU A 455 13.10 -21.64 -21.32
N LYS A 456 12.81 -22.91 -21.02
CA LYS A 456 13.75 -23.82 -20.36
C LYS A 456 14.79 -24.24 -21.40
N LEU A 457 16.07 -24.25 -21.05
CA LEU A 457 17.12 -24.89 -21.85
C LEU A 457 16.91 -26.40 -22.01
N GLY A 458 16.22 -27.05 -21.08
CA GLY A 458 15.79 -28.44 -21.19
C GLY A 458 15.64 -29.10 -19.83
N ARG A 459 15.72 -30.43 -19.77
CA ARG A 459 15.68 -31.21 -18.53
C ARG A 459 16.84 -32.18 -18.45
N VAL A 460 17.44 -32.30 -17.26
CA VAL A 460 18.42 -33.34 -16.96
C VAL A 460 17.80 -34.41 -16.05
N ARG A 461 18.08 -35.68 -16.34
CA ARG A 461 17.76 -36.83 -15.48
C ARG A 461 19.05 -37.50 -15.03
N LEU A 462 19.20 -37.75 -13.73
CA LEU A 462 20.23 -38.61 -13.16
C LEU A 462 19.62 -39.94 -12.71
N SER A 463 20.29 -41.04 -13.04
CA SER A 463 19.90 -42.39 -12.66
C SER A 463 21.11 -43.13 -12.11
N PHE A 464 20.86 -44.02 -11.13
CA PHE A 464 21.87 -44.63 -10.28
C PHE A 464 21.69 -46.15 -10.25
N ASP A 465 22.78 -46.90 -10.30
CA ASP A 465 22.77 -48.37 -10.22
C ASP A 465 23.99 -48.88 -9.42
N PRO A 466 23.81 -49.47 -8.22
CA PRO A 466 22.56 -49.49 -7.45
C PRO A 466 22.11 -48.06 -7.08
N ASN A 467 20.82 -47.87 -6.80
CA ASN A 467 20.27 -46.57 -6.45
C ASN A 467 20.26 -46.33 -4.92
N PRO A 468 21.10 -45.42 -4.38
CA PRO A 468 21.16 -45.22 -2.94
C PRO A 468 20.01 -44.35 -2.40
N PHE A 469 19.14 -43.82 -3.27
CA PHE A 469 18.05 -42.90 -2.90
C PHE A 469 16.65 -43.58 -2.92
N ASP A 470 16.51 -44.79 -3.48
CA ASP A 470 15.26 -45.57 -3.46
C ASP A 470 15.15 -46.37 -2.15
N SER A 471 15.00 -45.67 -1.01
CA SER A 471 15.12 -46.30 0.31
C SER A 471 14.14 -45.78 1.36
N LYS A 472 14.26 -46.32 2.59
CA LYS A 472 13.52 -45.81 3.76
C LYS A 472 14.05 -44.46 4.27
N LEU A 473 15.26 -44.07 3.87
CA LEU A 473 15.93 -42.84 4.29
C LEU A 473 16.16 -41.96 3.07
N PHE A 474 15.19 -41.09 2.80
CA PHE A 474 15.26 -40.09 1.75
C PHE A 474 15.15 -38.69 2.38
N GLU A 475 16.00 -37.77 1.96
CA GLU A 475 15.80 -36.34 2.20
C GLU A 475 16.18 -35.56 0.94
N GLN A 476 15.28 -34.69 0.47
CA GLN A 476 15.60 -33.59 -0.43
C GLN A 476 15.54 -32.28 0.36
N ARG A 477 16.59 -31.46 0.32
CA ARG A 477 16.68 -30.21 1.09
C ARG A 477 17.23 -29.07 0.24
N LEU A 478 16.59 -27.89 0.30
CA LEU A 478 17.13 -26.62 -0.18
C LEU A 478 17.82 -25.91 1.00
N ILE A 479 19.15 -25.72 0.90
CA ILE A 479 19.97 -25.05 1.90
C ILE A 479 20.05 -23.56 1.51
N LEU A 480 19.22 -22.72 2.15
CA LEU A 480 19.06 -21.30 1.78
C LEU A 480 20.34 -20.48 2.00
N ASN A 481 21.06 -20.71 3.10
CA ASN A 481 22.30 -20.00 3.42
C ASN A 481 23.38 -20.16 2.34
N ASP A 482 23.41 -21.32 1.69
CA ASP A 482 24.52 -21.71 0.81
C ASP A 482 24.12 -21.82 -0.67
N GLY A 483 22.82 -21.64 -0.98
CA GLY A 483 22.26 -21.68 -2.33
C GLY A 483 22.46 -23.01 -3.07
N TYR A 484 22.22 -24.14 -2.39
CA TYR A 484 22.26 -25.47 -3.02
C TYR A 484 21.13 -26.39 -2.58
N VAL A 485 20.78 -27.34 -3.44
CA VAL A 485 19.92 -28.48 -3.07
C VAL A 485 20.78 -29.70 -2.79
N LYS A 486 20.46 -30.43 -1.72
CA LYS A 486 21.07 -31.69 -1.35
C LYS A 486 20.02 -32.79 -1.29
N TYR A 487 20.30 -33.90 -1.95
CA TYR A 487 19.63 -35.18 -1.76
C TYR A 487 20.49 -36.04 -0.83
N THR A 488 19.86 -36.74 0.11
CA THR A 488 20.51 -37.70 1.03
C THR A 488 19.78 -39.04 0.94
N GLY A 489 20.55 -40.13 0.85
CA GLY A 489 20.07 -41.51 0.76
C GLY A 489 20.66 -42.41 1.86
N GLU A 490 20.64 -43.73 1.66
CA GLU A 490 21.23 -44.69 2.62
C GLU A 490 22.75 -44.50 2.78
N ASP A 491 23.26 -44.94 3.93
CA ASP A 491 24.69 -44.91 4.31
C ASP A 491 25.38 -43.53 4.20
N ASN A 492 24.60 -42.44 4.14
CA ASN A 492 25.05 -41.08 3.84
C ASN A 492 25.52 -40.87 2.39
N ALA A 493 24.96 -41.60 1.42
CA ALA A 493 25.04 -41.21 0.02
C ALA A 493 24.36 -39.84 -0.19
N THR A 494 24.93 -39.00 -1.06
CA THR A 494 24.44 -37.65 -1.30
C THR A 494 24.55 -37.24 -2.76
N ALA A 495 23.60 -36.42 -3.24
CA ALA A 495 23.78 -35.64 -4.46
C ALA A 495 23.60 -34.15 -4.14
N LYS A 496 24.63 -33.34 -4.35
CA LYS A 496 24.62 -31.88 -4.17
C LYS A 496 24.49 -31.20 -5.52
N ILE A 497 23.48 -30.35 -5.71
CA ILE A 497 23.28 -29.53 -6.91
C ILE A 497 23.41 -28.07 -6.51
N TRP A 498 24.33 -27.33 -7.13
CA TRP A 498 24.63 -25.95 -6.80
C TRP A 498 24.99 -25.13 -8.05
N VAL A 499 24.84 -23.80 -7.98
CA VAL A 499 24.93 -22.90 -9.13
C VAL A 499 25.98 -21.82 -8.88
N VAL A 500 26.92 -21.65 -9.82
CA VAL A 500 27.94 -20.59 -9.78
C VAL A 500 27.39 -19.31 -10.41
N PHE A 501 27.77 -18.14 -9.86
CA PHE A 501 27.36 -16.81 -10.37
C PHE A 501 27.95 -16.41 -11.74
N ASN A 502 28.77 -17.28 -12.35
CA ASN A 502 29.03 -17.33 -13.78
C ASN A 502 28.45 -18.66 -14.28
N PRO A 503 27.74 -18.70 -15.41
CA PRO A 503 26.62 -19.62 -15.63
C PRO A 503 27.01 -21.11 -15.75
N VAL A 504 27.19 -21.76 -14.60
CA VAL A 504 27.51 -23.19 -14.47
C VAL A 504 26.76 -23.81 -13.30
N VAL A 505 26.10 -24.93 -13.56
CA VAL A 505 25.55 -25.83 -12.53
C VAL A 505 26.54 -26.94 -12.28
N HIS A 506 26.76 -27.26 -11.02
CA HIS A 506 27.55 -28.39 -10.57
C HIS A 506 26.64 -29.42 -9.92
N VAL A 507 26.78 -30.67 -10.34
CA VAL A 507 26.17 -31.83 -9.68
C VAL A 507 27.30 -32.71 -9.14
N GLU A 508 27.31 -32.92 -7.84
CA GLU A 508 28.31 -33.73 -7.14
C GLU A 508 27.60 -34.87 -6.42
N VAL A 509 27.80 -36.09 -6.92
CA VAL A 509 27.26 -37.32 -6.34
C VAL A 509 28.37 -38.00 -5.55
N TYR A 510 28.01 -38.52 -4.38
CA TYR A 510 28.82 -39.38 -3.52
C TYR A 510 27.97 -40.56 -3.04
N SER A 511 28.57 -41.74 -2.98
CA SER A 511 28.01 -42.91 -2.31
C SER A 511 29.15 -43.68 -1.63
N PRO A 512 28.94 -44.23 -0.43
CA PRO A 512 29.88 -45.17 0.19
C PRO A 512 30.13 -46.39 -0.70
N GLU A 513 29.14 -46.83 -1.47
CA GLU A 513 29.27 -47.90 -2.46
C GLU A 513 29.56 -47.39 -3.87
N LYS A 514 30.17 -48.24 -4.70
CA LYS A 514 30.43 -47.88 -6.10
C LYS A 514 29.15 -47.94 -6.91
N ILE A 515 28.70 -46.79 -7.40
CA ILE A 515 27.51 -46.67 -8.25
C ILE A 515 27.87 -46.34 -9.68
N ALA A 516 27.14 -46.90 -10.64
CA ALA A 516 27.08 -46.40 -11.99
C ALA A 516 26.07 -45.24 -12.05
N VAL A 517 26.49 -44.11 -12.61
CA VAL A 517 25.64 -42.95 -12.87
C VAL A 517 25.38 -42.83 -14.38
N LYS A 518 24.12 -42.60 -14.73
CA LYS A 518 23.68 -42.20 -16.06
C LYS A 518 23.05 -40.81 -15.99
N VAL A 519 23.45 -39.92 -16.89
CA VAL A 519 22.91 -38.57 -17.01
C VAL A 519 22.31 -38.41 -18.40
N ALA A 520 21.03 -38.06 -18.47
CA ALA A 520 20.34 -37.80 -19.73
C ALA A 520 19.94 -36.33 -19.81
N TYR A 521 20.56 -35.58 -20.72
CA TYR A 521 20.04 -34.27 -21.12
C TYR A 521 18.92 -34.49 -22.14
N LYS A 522 17.72 -34.04 -21.81
CA LYS A 522 16.48 -34.17 -22.59
C LYS A 522 16.05 -32.79 -23.05
N ASN A 523 15.84 -32.63 -24.35
CA ASN A 523 15.29 -31.41 -24.94
C ASN A 523 14.08 -31.76 -25.83
N TRP A 524 13.06 -30.92 -25.84
CA TRP A 524 11.78 -31.09 -26.56
C TRP A 524 11.62 -30.16 -27.77
N ARG A 525 12.63 -29.34 -28.05
CA ARG A 525 12.80 -28.50 -29.26
C ARG A 525 13.99 -29.04 -30.07
N TYR A 526 13.94 -30.35 -30.36
CA TYR A 526 14.95 -31.08 -31.16
C TYR A 526 14.55 -31.26 -32.63
N GLU A 527 13.35 -30.80 -32.95
CA GLU A 527 12.65 -30.69 -34.22
C GLU A 527 11.63 -29.55 -34.05
N ASP A 528 11.16 -28.99 -35.16
CA ASP A 528 10.19 -27.90 -35.15
C ASP A 528 8.86 -28.38 -34.55
N ARG A 529 8.26 -27.58 -33.65
CA ARG A 529 7.07 -27.96 -32.90
C ARG A 529 5.94 -26.94 -33.08
N PRO A 530 4.72 -27.37 -33.46
CA PRO A 530 3.56 -26.48 -33.46
C PRO A 530 3.19 -26.05 -32.04
N ILE A 531 2.91 -24.75 -31.90
CA ILE A 531 2.33 -24.07 -30.75
C ILE A 531 0.80 -24.11 -30.93
N ILE A 532 0.08 -24.62 -29.94
CA ILE A 532 -1.36 -24.92 -30.07
C ILE A 532 -2.22 -24.17 -29.04
N ASN A 533 -3.44 -23.78 -29.44
CA ASN A 533 -4.47 -23.21 -28.55
C ASN A 533 -3.93 -22.02 -27.70
N GLU A 534 -4.14 -22.02 -26.38
CA GLU A 534 -3.62 -20.99 -25.45
C GLU A 534 -2.08 -20.96 -25.34
N GLU A 535 -1.34 -21.96 -25.84
CA GLU A 535 0.12 -22.01 -25.71
C GLU A 535 0.80 -20.78 -26.35
N ARG A 536 0.15 -20.20 -27.37
CA ARG A 536 0.53 -18.92 -28.00
C ARG A 536 0.70 -17.78 -26.99
N ASN A 537 -0.02 -17.80 -25.86
CA ASN A 537 -0.02 -16.75 -24.83
C ASN A 537 1.29 -16.71 -24.01
N GLN A 538 2.25 -17.60 -24.30
CA GLN A 538 3.61 -17.55 -23.75
C GLN A 538 4.56 -16.59 -24.52
N GLY A 539 4.25 -16.28 -25.78
CA GLY A 539 5.03 -15.37 -26.62
C GLY A 539 4.51 -13.92 -26.59
N SER A 540 5.12 -13.05 -27.39
CA SER A 540 4.73 -11.63 -27.52
C SER A 540 4.37 -11.18 -28.94
N TRP A 541 4.76 -11.91 -29.99
CA TRP A 541 4.87 -11.37 -31.37
C TRP A 541 3.76 -11.76 -32.35
N GLY A 542 2.78 -12.57 -31.93
CA GLY A 542 1.62 -12.85 -32.77
C GLY A 542 1.94 -13.85 -33.87
N ILE A 543 1.78 -15.12 -33.50
CA ILE A 543 1.94 -16.34 -34.30
C ILE A 543 1.19 -16.35 -35.67
N TYR A 544 0.35 -15.35 -35.94
CA TYR A 544 -0.58 -15.29 -37.07
C TYR A 544 -0.34 -14.13 -38.04
N THR A 545 0.90 -13.65 -38.20
CA THR A 545 1.22 -12.93 -39.44
C THR A 545 1.10 -13.88 -40.63
N SER A 546 0.60 -13.42 -41.77
CA SER A 546 0.43 -14.23 -43.00
C SER A 546 1.74 -14.79 -43.58
N LYS A 547 2.88 -14.48 -42.96
CA LYS A 547 4.23 -14.93 -43.29
C LYS A 547 4.68 -16.17 -42.48
N ILE A 548 3.99 -16.51 -41.38
CA ILE A 548 4.31 -17.69 -40.54
C ILE A 548 3.14 -18.68 -40.64
N ALA A 549 3.38 -19.85 -41.23
CA ALA A 549 2.39 -20.91 -41.29
C ALA A 549 2.24 -21.57 -39.91
N ASN A 550 1.07 -21.42 -39.28
CA ASN A 550 0.65 -22.07 -38.04
C ASN A 550 1.75 -22.15 -36.96
N GLY A 551 1.84 -21.10 -36.15
CA GLY A 551 2.68 -20.94 -34.95
C GLY A 551 3.55 -22.13 -34.61
N THR A 552 4.84 -22.02 -34.88
CA THR A 552 5.81 -23.09 -34.71
C THR A 552 6.98 -22.52 -33.93
N THR A 553 7.46 -23.25 -32.92
CA THR A 553 8.80 -23.02 -32.35
C THR A 553 9.82 -23.76 -33.20
N TYR A 554 10.79 -23.06 -33.77
CA TYR A 554 11.87 -23.67 -34.55
C TYR A 554 12.97 -24.23 -33.64
N ALA A 555 13.60 -25.33 -34.06
CA ALA A 555 14.66 -25.97 -33.27
C ALA A 555 16.02 -25.21 -33.32
N ASP A 556 16.29 -24.49 -34.41
CA ASP A 556 17.60 -23.91 -34.74
C ASP A 556 17.55 -22.45 -35.21
N LYS A 557 16.36 -21.83 -35.26
CA LYS A 557 16.15 -20.48 -35.81
C LYS A 557 15.62 -19.53 -34.75
N ILE A 558 16.45 -18.55 -34.38
CA ILE A 558 16.08 -17.45 -33.50
C ILE A 558 16.25 -16.15 -34.30
N GLY A 559 15.21 -15.32 -34.36
CA GLY A 559 15.16 -14.20 -35.30
C GLY A 559 14.13 -13.13 -34.97
N PHE A 560 14.18 -12.04 -35.72
CA PHE A 560 13.20 -10.95 -35.62
C PHE A 560 11.94 -11.26 -36.43
N HIS A 561 10.78 -10.94 -35.85
CA HIS A 561 9.49 -11.00 -36.50
C HIS A 561 8.77 -9.65 -36.39
N GLU A 562 8.12 -9.24 -37.47
CA GLU A 562 7.25 -8.06 -37.49
C GLU A 562 5.97 -8.38 -36.70
N ASN A 563 5.62 -7.63 -35.65
CA ASN A 563 4.36 -7.83 -34.90
C ASN A 563 3.15 -7.12 -35.52
N GLY A 564 3.27 -6.57 -36.72
CA GLY A 564 2.17 -5.90 -37.43
C GLY A 564 1.70 -4.60 -36.76
N GLN A 565 2.56 -3.93 -35.99
CA GLN A 565 2.24 -2.65 -35.34
C GLN A 565 2.62 -1.43 -36.20
N GLY A 566 3.08 -1.60 -37.45
CA GLY A 566 3.36 -0.48 -38.38
C GLY A 566 4.77 0.10 -38.30
N LEU A 567 5.69 -0.56 -37.59
CA LEU A 567 7.09 -0.14 -37.39
C LEU A 567 8.09 -0.91 -38.27
N GLU A 568 7.61 -1.68 -39.25
CA GLU A 568 8.43 -2.58 -40.08
C GLU A 568 9.53 -1.82 -40.84
N LYS A 569 9.27 -0.57 -41.23
CA LYS A 569 10.24 0.31 -41.89
C LYS A 569 11.40 0.79 -40.99
N HIS A 570 11.26 0.63 -39.67
CA HIS A 570 12.24 1.06 -38.68
C HIS A 570 12.97 -0.12 -38.01
N SER A 571 12.58 -1.36 -38.32
CA SER A 571 13.00 -2.57 -37.62
C SER A 571 14.52 -2.76 -37.51
N ASP A 572 15.28 -2.35 -38.53
CA ASP A 572 16.74 -2.49 -38.52
C ASP A 572 17.40 -1.68 -37.39
N ASN A 573 16.83 -0.51 -37.07
CA ASN A 573 17.35 0.44 -36.09
C ASN A 573 16.80 0.24 -34.67
N MET A 574 15.81 -0.64 -34.50
CA MET A 574 15.19 -0.90 -33.19
C MET A 574 16.06 -1.80 -32.32
N TYR A 575 16.07 -1.53 -31.01
CA TYR A 575 16.61 -2.47 -30.03
C TYR A 575 15.80 -3.77 -30.07
N ASN A 576 16.49 -4.90 -30.30
CA ASN A 576 15.87 -6.21 -30.36
C ASN A 576 16.79 -7.28 -29.76
N PRO A 577 16.42 -7.91 -28.63
CA PRO A 577 17.21 -8.95 -27.99
C PRO A 577 16.99 -10.36 -28.53
N MET A 578 16.02 -10.57 -29.43
CA MET A 578 15.81 -11.85 -30.14
C MET A 578 16.59 -11.90 -31.47
N ARG A 579 17.07 -10.77 -32.00
CA ARG A 579 17.92 -10.76 -33.21
C ARG A 579 19.25 -11.46 -32.91
N ASP A 580 19.63 -12.44 -33.72
CA ASP A 580 20.91 -13.18 -33.61
C ASP A 580 21.16 -13.80 -32.21
N ASN A 581 20.12 -13.98 -31.40
CA ASN A 581 20.22 -14.52 -30.04
C ASN A 581 20.44 -16.04 -30.11
N GLU A 582 21.58 -16.52 -29.65
CA GLU A 582 21.88 -17.95 -29.60
C GLU A 582 22.14 -18.36 -28.15
N PHE A 583 21.59 -19.51 -27.74
CA PHE A 583 21.76 -20.05 -26.40
C PHE A 583 21.83 -21.58 -26.37
N GLY A 584 22.43 -22.12 -25.33
CA GLY A 584 22.65 -23.56 -25.22
C GLY A 584 23.30 -23.97 -23.91
N ILE A 585 23.49 -25.28 -23.79
CA ILE A 585 24.03 -25.94 -22.60
C ILE A 585 25.10 -26.96 -22.99
N PHE A 586 26.21 -26.94 -22.27
CA PHE A 586 27.32 -27.87 -22.44
C PHE A 586 27.43 -28.76 -21.20
N LEU A 587 27.12 -30.05 -21.37
CA LEU A 587 27.18 -31.06 -20.32
C LEU A 587 28.56 -31.73 -20.32
N HIS A 588 29.29 -31.65 -19.20
CA HIS A 588 30.64 -32.20 -19.08
C HIS A 588 30.82 -33.06 -17.82
N SER A 589 31.63 -34.12 -17.95
CA SER A 589 32.16 -34.90 -16.83
C SER A 589 33.37 -35.70 -17.30
N GLU A 590 34.45 -35.70 -16.51
CA GLU A 590 35.61 -36.57 -16.75
C GLU A 590 35.29 -38.06 -16.49
N GLN A 591 34.26 -38.36 -15.69
CA GLN A 591 33.92 -39.70 -15.22
C GLN A 591 32.87 -40.39 -16.09
N LEU A 592 32.17 -39.63 -16.95
CA LEU A 592 31.18 -40.15 -17.89
C LEU A 592 31.72 -40.20 -19.33
N LYS A 593 31.09 -41.00 -20.18
CA LYS A 593 31.33 -41.11 -21.62
C LYS A 593 30.01 -41.02 -22.38
N PRO A 594 30.00 -40.56 -23.65
CA PRO A 594 28.80 -40.59 -24.48
C PRO A 594 28.15 -41.98 -24.53
N GLY A 595 26.83 -42.00 -24.41
CA GLY A 595 25.96 -43.15 -24.64
C GLY A 595 25.08 -42.95 -25.87
N ALA A 596 24.07 -43.80 -26.03
CA ALA A 596 23.11 -43.68 -27.12
C ALA A 596 22.32 -42.37 -27.04
N VAL A 597 21.96 -41.81 -28.19
CA VAL A 597 20.86 -40.82 -28.28
C VAL A 597 19.55 -41.58 -28.34
N THR A 598 18.56 -41.19 -27.54
CA THR A 598 17.29 -41.91 -27.38
C THR A 598 16.13 -40.92 -27.38
N ASN A 599 15.04 -41.25 -28.07
CA ASN A 599 13.79 -40.49 -27.96
C ASN A 599 12.96 -41.02 -26.77
N GLY A 600 12.01 -40.21 -26.30
CA GLY A 600 11.08 -40.61 -25.25
C GLY A 600 10.00 -39.56 -25.01
N HIS A 601 9.19 -39.81 -23.99
CA HIS A 601 8.05 -38.98 -23.62
C HIS A 601 7.99 -38.85 -22.10
N TYR A 602 7.40 -37.76 -21.61
CA TYR A 602 7.12 -37.56 -20.19
C TYR A 602 5.89 -36.68 -20.03
N ILE A 603 4.90 -37.21 -19.32
CA ILE A 603 3.54 -36.69 -19.19
C ILE A 603 2.89 -36.45 -20.57
N ASN A 604 3.13 -35.28 -21.15
CA ASN A 604 2.61 -34.79 -22.42
C ASN A 604 3.73 -34.30 -23.38
N THR A 605 4.98 -34.22 -22.92
CA THR A 605 6.11 -33.64 -23.67
C THR A 605 7.03 -34.74 -24.24
N THR A 606 7.11 -34.83 -25.58
CA THR A 606 8.11 -35.64 -26.29
C THR A 606 9.49 -35.01 -26.17
N TYR A 607 10.55 -35.83 -26.19
CA TYR A 607 11.92 -35.34 -26.12
C TYR A 607 12.91 -36.25 -26.84
N LYS A 608 14.01 -35.65 -27.30
CA LYS A 608 15.26 -36.33 -27.67
C LYS A 608 16.22 -36.21 -26.48
N ALA A 609 16.92 -37.30 -26.17
CA ALA A 609 17.82 -37.38 -25.02
C ALA A 609 19.23 -37.80 -25.42
N TRP A 610 20.20 -36.98 -25.05
CA TRP A 610 21.63 -37.26 -25.17
C TRP A 610 22.11 -37.82 -23.83
N ASN A 611 22.51 -39.08 -23.83
CA ASN A 611 22.89 -39.79 -22.61
C ASN A 611 24.41 -39.78 -22.42
N LEU A 612 24.86 -39.57 -21.19
CA LEU A 612 26.21 -39.88 -20.71
C LEU A 612 26.13 -41.01 -19.68
N ASN A 613 26.99 -42.01 -19.82
CA ASN A 613 27.07 -43.17 -18.92
C ASN A 613 28.41 -43.17 -18.19
N SER A 614 28.48 -43.71 -16.98
CA SER A 614 29.76 -43.87 -16.27
C SER A 614 30.78 -44.67 -17.07
N LYS A 615 32.04 -44.23 -17.04
CA LYS A 615 33.18 -44.99 -17.59
C LYS A 615 33.37 -46.30 -16.82
N ALA A 616 33.23 -46.24 -15.49
CA ALA A 616 33.16 -47.37 -14.55
C ALA A 616 32.40 -46.94 -13.27
N PRO A 617 31.78 -47.87 -12.50
CA PRO A 617 31.16 -47.57 -11.22
C PRO A 617 32.13 -46.92 -10.23
N SER A 618 31.70 -45.84 -9.57
CA SER A 618 32.55 -44.99 -8.74
C SER A 618 31.84 -44.53 -7.47
N LYS A 619 32.60 -44.27 -6.39
CA LYS A 619 32.08 -43.71 -5.13
C LYS A 619 31.75 -42.22 -5.22
N SER A 620 32.22 -41.54 -6.26
CA SER A 620 31.84 -40.15 -6.55
C SER A 620 31.80 -39.91 -8.05
N VAL A 621 30.88 -39.05 -8.49
CA VAL A 621 30.73 -38.57 -9.87
C VAL A 621 30.42 -37.07 -9.83
N LYS A 622 31.17 -36.28 -10.62
CA LYS A 622 30.95 -34.85 -10.82
C LYS A 622 30.48 -34.58 -12.23
N VAL A 623 29.51 -33.69 -12.38
CA VAL A 623 28.95 -33.27 -13.67
C VAL A 623 28.79 -31.76 -13.65
N THR A 624 29.21 -31.08 -14.71
CA THR A 624 28.96 -29.65 -14.90
C THR A 624 28.03 -29.42 -16.09
N LEU A 625 27.17 -28.43 -15.96
CA LEU A 625 26.31 -27.92 -17.02
C LEU A 625 26.67 -26.44 -17.19
N SER A 626 27.38 -26.09 -18.25
CA SER A 626 27.74 -24.70 -18.55
C SER A 626 26.74 -24.12 -19.55
N MET A 627 26.13 -22.98 -19.24
CA MET A 627 25.16 -22.31 -20.11
C MET A 627 25.75 -21.05 -20.72
N TYR A 628 25.48 -20.82 -22.00
CA TYR A 628 25.83 -19.56 -22.66
C TYR A 628 24.63 -19.04 -23.44
N GLN A 629 24.48 -17.71 -23.44
CA GLN A 629 23.49 -16.97 -24.21
C GLN A 629 24.19 -15.68 -24.65
N ALA A 630 24.08 -15.33 -25.93
CA ALA A 630 24.62 -14.10 -26.49
C ALA A 630 23.95 -13.78 -27.83
N GLN A 631 23.93 -12.51 -28.22
CA GLN A 631 23.63 -12.11 -29.60
C GLN A 631 24.91 -12.18 -30.43
N THR A 632 24.97 -13.07 -31.42
CA THR A 632 26.19 -13.39 -32.18
C THR A 632 25.88 -13.69 -33.63
N LYS A 633 26.69 -13.18 -34.57
CA LYS A 633 26.39 -13.26 -36.01
C LYS A 633 26.64 -14.64 -36.62
N SER A 634 27.15 -15.59 -35.84
CA SER A 634 27.41 -16.97 -36.27
C SER A 634 27.60 -17.90 -35.07
N HIS A 635 27.24 -19.17 -35.27
CA HIS A 635 27.51 -20.25 -34.32
C HIS A 635 28.99 -20.35 -33.91
N ASP A 636 29.91 -20.05 -34.84
CA ASP A 636 31.36 -20.03 -34.57
C ASP A 636 31.77 -18.95 -33.56
N GLU A 637 31.10 -17.80 -33.58
CA GLU A 637 31.30 -16.71 -32.61
C GLU A 637 30.68 -17.10 -31.25
N TRP A 638 29.46 -17.62 -31.27
CA TRP A 638 28.78 -18.14 -30.08
C TRP A 638 29.61 -19.22 -29.37
N TYR A 639 30.08 -20.21 -30.12
CA TYR A 639 30.86 -21.34 -29.61
C TYR A 639 32.22 -20.90 -29.04
N LYS A 640 32.88 -19.90 -29.64
CA LYS A 640 34.08 -19.27 -29.05
C LYS A 640 33.74 -18.56 -27.74
N GLY A 641 32.58 -17.90 -27.66
CA GLY A 641 32.03 -17.32 -26.42
C GLY A 641 31.80 -18.37 -25.33
N LEU A 642 31.10 -19.45 -25.65
CA LEU A 642 30.89 -20.61 -24.76
C LEU A 642 32.23 -21.18 -24.27
N GLN A 643 33.20 -21.41 -25.16
CA GLN A 643 34.53 -21.90 -24.78
C GLN A 643 35.28 -20.92 -23.87
N LYS A 644 35.15 -19.61 -24.09
CA LYS A 644 35.75 -18.57 -23.22
C LYS A 644 35.10 -18.57 -21.84
N MET A 645 33.78 -18.76 -21.76
CA MET A 645 33.01 -18.87 -20.52
C MET A 645 33.34 -20.15 -19.74
N ILE A 646 33.47 -21.30 -20.40
CA ILE A 646 33.93 -22.56 -19.78
C ILE A 646 35.36 -22.39 -19.22
N LYS A 647 36.25 -21.69 -19.95
CA LYS A 647 37.62 -21.42 -19.48
C LYS A 647 37.68 -20.42 -18.31
N SER A 648 36.79 -19.43 -18.24
CA SER A 648 36.76 -18.47 -17.13
C SER A 648 36.14 -19.06 -15.86
N THR A 649 35.11 -19.90 -16.01
CA THR A 649 34.40 -20.56 -14.89
C THR A 649 35.25 -21.60 -14.16
N ALA A 650 36.26 -22.19 -14.80
CA ALA A 650 37.25 -23.04 -14.14
C ALA A 650 38.04 -22.35 -13.00
N LYS A 651 37.98 -21.01 -12.89
CA LYS A 651 38.57 -20.25 -11.78
C LYS A 651 37.60 -19.95 -10.63
N ASN A 652 36.30 -20.20 -10.81
CA ASN A 652 35.30 -19.93 -9.78
C ASN A 652 35.18 -21.11 -8.83
N THR A 653 35.34 -20.85 -7.54
CA THR A 653 35.16 -21.88 -6.51
C THR A 653 33.73 -21.87 -5.95
N GLN A 654 33.38 -22.97 -5.28
CA GLN A 654 32.19 -23.00 -4.43
C GLN A 654 32.25 -21.90 -3.36
N ASP A 655 33.44 -21.63 -2.81
CA ASP A 655 33.65 -20.59 -1.79
C ASP A 655 33.26 -19.19 -2.26
N ALA A 656 33.48 -18.84 -3.54
CA ALA A 656 33.04 -17.55 -4.09
C ALA A 656 31.50 -17.44 -4.19
N THR A 657 30.82 -18.57 -4.39
CA THR A 657 29.35 -18.66 -4.43
C THR A 657 28.77 -18.62 -3.01
N LEU A 658 29.38 -19.35 -2.07
CA LEU A 658 29.04 -19.31 -0.65
C LEU A 658 29.26 -17.91 -0.08
N ALA A 659 30.39 -17.28 -0.35
CA ALA A 659 30.70 -15.92 0.08
C ALA A 659 29.67 -14.91 -0.44
N TRP A 660 29.21 -15.03 -1.69
CA TRP A 660 28.14 -14.17 -2.21
C TRP A 660 26.81 -14.39 -1.47
N TRP A 661 26.39 -15.65 -1.27
CA TRP A 661 25.15 -15.92 -0.52
C TRP A 661 25.24 -15.45 0.94
N HIS A 662 26.37 -15.69 1.60
CA HIS A 662 26.60 -15.23 2.98
C HIS A 662 26.66 -13.71 3.08
N GLU A 663 27.22 -13.02 2.07
CA GLU A 663 27.12 -11.55 1.95
C GLU A 663 25.67 -11.11 1.75
N TYR A 664 24.93 -11.75 0.83
CA TYR A 664 23.53 -11.45 0.52
C TYR A 664 22.61 -11.56 1.74
N TRP A 665 22.82 -12.58 2.59
CA TRP A 665 22.14 -12.73 3.88
C TRP A 665 22.65 -11.76 4.95
N ALA A 666 23.92 -11.36 4.91
CA ALA A 666 24.48 -10.34 5.81
C ALA A 666 24.06 -8.89 5.47
N ARG A 667 23.48 -8.64 4.29
CA ARG A 667 22.89 -7.33 3.91
C ARG A 667 21.62 -7.05 4.71
N SER A 668 20.69 -8.01 4.74
CA SER A 668 19.43 -7.92 5.46
C SER A 668 18.85 -9.30 5.78
N TYR A 669 18.13 -9.40 6.88
CA TYR A 669 17.31 -10.56 7.25
C TYR A 669 16.17 -10.15 8.19
N ILE A 670 15.04 -10.86 8.08
CA ILE A 670 13.96 -10.90 9.07
C ILE A 670 13.80 -12.37 9.49
N ILE A 671 14.00 -12.66 10.77
CA ILE A 671 13.81 -13.98 11.38
C ILE A 671 12.79 -13.80 12.52
N ILE A 672 11.75 -14.63 12.56
CA ILE A 672 10.61 -14.52 13.47
C ILE A 672 10.39 -15.89 14.10
N ASN A 673 10.25 -15.94 15.42
CA ASN A 673 9.87 -17.16 16.15
C ASN A 673 10.77 -18.38 15.81
N GLU A 674 12.09 -18.18 15.70
CA GLU A 674 13.10 -19.19 15.31
C GLU A 674 13.00 -20.51 16.09
N GLU A 675 12.64 -20.43 17.38
CA GLU A 675 12.48 -21.54 18.33
C GLU A 675 11.10 -22.25 18.26
N LYS A 676 10.20 -21.81 17.36
CA LYS A 676 8.86 -22.40 17.18
C LYS A 676 8.85 -23.43 16.05
N VAL A 677 7.80 -24.25 16.03
CA VAL A 677 7.58 -25.28 15.00
C VAL A 677 6.97 -24.69 13.74
N GLU A 678 7.08 -25.41 12.63
CA GLU A 678 6.63 -24.98 11.29
C GLU A 678 5.14 -24.61 11.18
N LYS A 679 4.30 -24.96 12.16
CA LYS A 679 2.88 -24.54 12.22
C LYS A 679 2.65 -23.15 12.82
N ASP A 680 3.68 -22.51 13.36
CA ASP A 680 3.58 -21.15 13.90
C ASP A 680 3.48 -20.12 12.76
N ALA A 681 2.52 -19.20 12.85
CA ALA A 681 2.26 -18.22 11.79
C ALA A 681 3.41 -17.21 11.63
N GLY A 682 4.06 -16.79 12.72
CA GLY A 682 5.22 -15.90 12.67
C GLY A 682 6.42 -16.58 12.01
N PHE A 683 6.70 -17.83 12.39
CA PHE A 683 7.71 -18.66 11.75
C PHE A 683 7.46 -18.80 10.24
N GLN A 684 6.22 -19.08 9.82
CA GLN A 684 5.86 -19.19 8.40
C GLN A 684 6.06 -17.88 7.64
N VAL A 685 5.64 -16.75 8.20
CA VAL A 685 5.85 -15.42 7.60
C VAL A 685 7.35 -15.13 7.43
N GLY A 686 8.16 -15.39 8.46
CA GLY A 686 9.60 -15.21 8.41
C GLY A 686 10.29 -16.14 7.38
N LYS A 687 9.90 -17.42 7.33
CA LYS A 687 10.38 -18.41 6.34
C LYS A 687 10.04 -17.98 4.91
N ASN A 688 8.80 -17.57 4.67
CA ASN A 688 8.33 -17.14 3.35
C ASN A 688 9.02 -15.85 2.86
N TYR A 689 9.28 -14.88 3.73
CA TYR A 689 10.07 -13.69 3.41
C TYR A 689 11.47 -14.04 2.89
N GLN A 690 12.14 -14.99 3.54
CA GLN A 690 13.50 -15.40 3.16
C GLN A 690 13.51 -16.28 1.90
N ILE A 691 12.51 -17.14 1.70
CA ILE A 691 12.33 -17.87 0.44
C ILE A 691 12.10 -16.89 -0.72
N TRP A 692 11.29 -15.85 -0.53
CA TRP A 692 11.09 -14.82 -1.54
C TRP A 692 12.39 -14.07 -1.87
N ARG A 693 13.17 -13.64 -0.87
CA ARG A 693 14.49 -13.02 -1.11
C ARG A 693 15.47 -13.98 -1.80
N TYR A 694 15.47 -15.27 -1.43
CA TYR A 694 16.28 -16.28 -2.11
C TYR A 694 15.96 -16.38 -3.60
N LEU A 695 14.67 -16.37 -3.98
CA LEU A 695 14.24 -16.39 -5.38
C LEU A 695 14.70 -15.14 -6.15
N MET A 696 14.68 -13.96 -5.53
CA MET A 696 15.22 -12.73 -6.13
C MET A 696 16.75 -12.80 -6.28
N GLY A 697 17.46 -13.26 -5.25
CA GLY A 697 18.92 -13.43 -5.26
C GLY A 697 19.43 -14.43 -6.31
N CYS A 698 18.62 -15.44 -6.67
CA CYS A 698 18.93 -16.42 -7.71
C CYS A 698 19.08 -15.81 -9.13
N ASN A 699 18.50 -14.63 -9.38
CA ASN A 699 18.63 -13.88 -10.65
C ASN A 699 19.42 -12.57 -10.48
N ALA A 700 20.15 -12.38 -9.38
CA ALA A 700 20.82 -11.13 -9.01
C ALA A 700 21.84 -10.58 -10.04
N LYS A 701 22.32 -11.42 -10.97
CA LYS A 701 23.26 -11.05 -12.04
C LYS A 701 22.73 -11.36 -13.45
N GLY A 702 21.42 -11.51 -13.60
CA GLY A 702 20.79 -11.62 -14.91
C GLY A 702 20.67 -10.25 -15.58
N ASP A 703 20.91 -10.20 -16.89
CA ASP A 703 20.63 -9.01 -17.70
C ASP A 703 19.13 -8.73 -17.83
N TRP A 704 18.28 -9.71 -17.47
CA TRP A 704 16.83 -9.71 -17.64
C TRP A 704 16.09 -9.73 -16.29
N PRO A 705 14.99 -8.96 -16.14
CA PRO A 705 14.28 -8.91 -14.87
C PRO A 705 13.63 -10.24 -14.49
N THR A 706 13.57 -10.49 -13.19
CA THR A 706 12.81 -11.61 -12.61
C THR A 706 11.32 -11.44 -12.95
N LYS A 707 10.69 -12.51 -13.43
CA LYS A 707 9.27 -12.52 -13.83
C LYS A 707 8.35 -12.76 -12.63
N PHE A 708 7.27 -11.99 -12.48
CA PHE A 708 6.29 -12.17 -11.39
C PHE A 708 5.58 -13.53 -11.42
N ASN A 709 5.28 -14.03 -12.62
CA ASN A 709 4.59 -15.30 -12.87
C ASN A 709 5.54 -16.51 -12.78
N GLY A 710 6.33 -16.59 -11.70
CA GLY A 710 7.15 -17.75 -11.34
C GLY A 710 8.66 -17.66 -11.64
N GLY A 711 9.20 -16.46 -11.88
CA GLY A 711 10.64 -16.25 -12.08
C GLY A 711 11.19 -17.11 -13.23
N LEU A 712 12.22 -17.91 -12.95
CA LEU A 712 12.78 -18.91 -13.88
C LEU A 712 12.19 -20.33 -13.69
N TRP A 713 11.20 -20.50 -12.81
CA TRP A 713 10.78 -21.80 -12.23
C TRP A 713 9.40 -22.33 -12.66
N THR A 714 9.00 -22.17 -13.92
CA THR A 714 7.82 -22.89 -14.46
C THR A 714 8.01 -24.42 -14.43
N PHE A 715 6.91 -25.16 -14.35
CA PHE A 715 6.83 -26.62 -14.32
C PHE A 715 5.69 -27.10 -15.25
N ASP A 716 5.52 -28.41 -15.44
CA ASP A 716 4.51 -28.95 -16.37
C ASP A 716 3.08 -28.47 -15.98
N PRO A 717 2.40 -27.66 -16.83
CA PRO A 717 1.17 -26.94 -16.46
C PRO A 717 -0.05 -27.85 -16.22
N ILE A 718 0.00 -29.08 -16.73
CA ILE A 718 -1.03 -30.10 -16.55
C ILE A 718 -1.30 -30.46 -15.08
N TYR A 719 -0.32 -30.26 -14.17
CA TYR A 719 -0.52 -30.40 -12.72
C TYR A 719 -1.38 -29.30 -12.10
N VAL A 720 -1.57 -28.17 -12.78
CA VAL A 720 -2.47 -27.07 -12.35
C VAL A 720 -3.80 -27.15 -13.10
N ASN A 721 -3.77 -27.44 -14.40
CA ASN A 721 -4.97 -27.57 -15.23
C ASN A 721 -4.74 -28.63 -16.32
N ILE A 722 -5.49 -29.73 -16.26
CA ILE A 722 -5.41 -30.84 -17.22
C ILE A 722 -5.69 -30.43 -18.67
N TRP A 723 -6.43 -29.34 -18.88
CA TRP A 723 -6.75 -28.78 -20.20
C TRP A 723 -5.59 -27.97 -20.82
N ARG A 724 -4.46 -27.85 -20.11
CA ARG A 724 -3.22 -27.23 -20.59
C ARG A 724 -2.11 -28.27 -20.78
N PRO A 725 -2.20 -29.17 -21.78
CA PRO A 725 -1.17 -30.16 -22.07
C PRO A 725 0.01 -29.52 -22.83
N TYR A 726 0.56 -28.42 -22.32
CA TYR A 726 1.69 -27.68 -22.91
C TYR A 726 3.04 -28.05 -22.27
N THR A 727 4.15 -27.64 -22.87
CA THR A 727 5.48 -27.96 -22.34
C THR A 727 5.80 -27.16 -21.06
N PRO A 728 6.87 -27.50 -20.32
CA PRO A 728 7.37 -26.70 -19.19
C PRO A 728 7.85 -25.28 -19.53
N ASP A 729 7.92 -24.92 -20.82
CA ASP A 729 8.14 -23.53 -21.25
C ASP A 729 6.89 -22.66 -21.01
N TYR A 730 5.70 -23.27 -20.99
CA TYR A 730 4.43 -22.55 -20.95
C TYR A 730 4.27 -21.70 -19.70
N ARG A 731 3.75 -20.50 -19.94
CA ARG A 731 3.55 -19.46 -18.93
C ARG A 731 2.36 -18.59 -19.31
N ARG A 732 1.34 -18.55 -18.45
CA ARG A 732 0.23 -17.60 -18.58
C ARG A 732 0.76 -16.18 -18.33
N TRP A 733 0.27 -15.21 -19.11
CA TRP A 733 0.76 -13.83 -19.14
C TRP A 733 2.22 -13.67 -19.61
N GLY A 734 2.64 -14.49 -20.58
CA GLY A 734 3.86 -14.30 -21.36
C GLY A 734 5.19 -14.61 -20.65
N GLY A 735 6.14 -15.11 -21.44
CA GLY A 735 7.56 -15.22 -21.09
C GLY A 735 8.31 -13.92 -21.34
N GLY A 736 8.20 -13.38 -22.55
CA GLY A 736 8.85 -12.13 -22.94
C GLY A 736 8.01 -10.85 -22.78
N THR A 737 6.75 -10.97 -22.36
CA THR A 737 5.86 -9.83 -22.01
C THR A 737 6.00 -9.48 -20.53
N PHE A 738 6.12 -8.19 -20.20
CA PHE A 738 6.24 -7.65 -18.86
C PHE A 738 5.02 -6.77 -18.55
N THR A 739 4.28 -7.15 -17.51
CA THR A 739 3.17 -6.38 -16.96
C THR A 739 3.71 -5.54 -15.81
N ALA A 740 3.85 -4.23 -16.02
CA ALA A 740 4.48 -3.32 -15.07
C ALA A 740 3.82 -3.34 -13.68
N GLN A 741 2.48 -3.42 -13.64
CA GLN A 741 1.64 -3.54 -12.44
C GLN A 741 2.02 -4.71 -11.53
N ASN A 742 2.43 -5.85 -12.09
CA ASN A 742 2.84 -7.02 -11.32
C ASN A 742 4.34 -7.00 -11.04
N GLN A 743 5.15 -6.58 -12.03
CA GLN A 743 6.61 -6.56 -11.90
C GLN A 743 7.08 -5.67 -10.75
N ARG A 744 6.49 -4.49 -10.56
CA ARG A 744 6.86 -3.56 -9.48
C ARG A 744 6.85 -4.18 -8.08
N LEU A 745 5.97 -5.16 -7.84
CA LEU A 745 5.78 -5.81 -6.54
C LEU A 745 6.99 -6.66 -6.14
N LEU A 746 7.81 -7.07 -7.12
CA LEU A 746 9.07 -7.77 -6.87
C LEU A 746 10.21 -6.83 -6.46
N TYR A 747 10.15 -5.56 -6.88
CA TYR A 747 11.29 -4.64 -6.79
C TYR A 747 11.15 -3.63 -5.64
N TRP A 748 9.93 -3.16 -5.32
CA TRP A 748 9.70 -2.26 -4.18
C TRP A 748 10.34 -2.74 -2.85
N PRO A 749 10.22 -4.01 -2.42
CA PRO A 749 10.81 -4.44 -1.14
C PRO A 749 12.35 -4.51 -1.12
N LEU A 750 13.00 -4.52 -2.29
CA LEU A 750 14.47 -4.63 -2.41
C LEU A 750 15.20 -3.37 -1.94
N LEU A 751 14.53 -2.20 -1.97
CA LEU A 751 15.06 -0.95 -1.41
C LEU A 751 15.34 -1.08 0.10
N ARG A 752 14.42 -1.71 0.84
CA ARG A 752 14.51 -1.88 2.31
C ARG A 752 15.39 -3.06 2.74
N SER A 753 15.57 -4.09 1.90
CA SER A 753 16.58 -5.13 2.14
C SER A 753 18.00 -4.73 1.70
N GLY A 754 18.13 -3.63 0.95
CA GLY A 754 19.41 -3.12 0.45
C GLY A 754 19.95 -3.88 -0.76
N ASP A 755 19.10 -4.62 -1.47
CA ASP A 755 19.45 -5.49 -2.59
C ASP A 755 19.49 -4.72 -3.93
N PHE A 756 20.17 -3.55 -3.93
CA PHE A 756 20.19 -2.64 -5.08
C PHE A 756 20.85 -3.23 -6.33
N ASP A 757 21.80 -4.17 -6.16
CA ASP A 757 22.40 -4.93 -7.26
C ASP A 757 21.34 -5.79 -7.97
N VAL A 758 20.42 -6.38 -7.22
CA VAL A 758 19.27 -7.16 -7.73
C VAL A 758 18.24 -6.27 -8.44
N MET A 759 18.18 -4.96 -8.16
CA MET A 759 17.26 -4.04 -8.86
C MET A 759 17.75 -3.67 -10.27
N THR A 760 19.06 -3.69 -10.53
CA THR A 760 19.66 -3.20 -11.79
C THR A 760 19.04 -3.83 -13.04
N GLN A 761 18.82 -5.14 -13.04
CA GLN A 761 18.16 -5.89 -14.12
C GLN A 761 16.80 -5.30 -14.58
N GLN A 762 16.01 -4.69 -13.68
CA GLN A 762 14.73 -4.07 -14.01
C GLN A 762 14.87 -2.61 -14.46
N PHE A 763 15.89 -1.90 -13.98
CA PHE A 763 16.22 -0.55 -14.42
C PHE A 763 16.87 -0.56 -15.82
N ASP A 764 17.82 -1.48 -16.05
CA ASP A 764 18.47 -1.68 -17.34
C ASP A 764 17.48 -2.19 -18.41
N PHE A 765 16.42 -2.92 -18.03
CA PHE A 765 15.32 -3.23 -18.95
C PHE A 765 14.70 -1.95 -19.53
N TYR A 766 14.20 -1.02 -18.69
CA TYR A 766 13.58 0.23 -19.14
C TYR A 766 14.54 1.12 -19.93
N LYS A 767 15.80 1.21 -19.50
CA LYS A 767 16.87 1.89 -20.24
C LYS A 767 17.07 1.33 -21.65
N ARG A 768 17.17 0.00 -21.82
CA ARG A 768 17.39 -0.63 -23.14
C ARG A 768 16.24 -0.40 -24.11
N ILE A 769 15.00 -0.35 -23.63
CA ILE A 769 13.81 -0.16 -24.48
C ILE A 769 13.42 1.32 -24.68
N THR A 770 14.04 2.26 -23.97
CA THR A 770 13.73 3.71 -24.07
C THR A 770 13.85 4.25 -25.51
N PRO A 771 14.90 3.93 -26.31
CA PRO A 771 14.98 4.38 -27.71
C PRO A 771 13.80 3.90 -28.57
N ASN A 772 13.32 2.67 -28.35
CA ASN A 772 12.14 2.15 -29.06
C ASN A 772 10.87 2.87 -28.59
N ALA A 773 10.72 3.15 -27.28
CA ALA A 773 9.58 3.91 -26.78
C ALA A 773 9.56 5.36 -27.32
N VAL A 774 10.71 6.02 -27.47
CA VAL A 774 10.82 7.34 -28.11
C VAL A 774 10.45 7.27 -29.59
N LEU A 775 10.94 6.26 -30.33
CA LEU A 775 10.54 6.02 -31.72
C LEU A 775 9.01 5.84 -31.86
N ARG A 776 8.36 5.14 -30.91
CA ARG A 776 6.89 5.00 -30.89
C ARG A 776 6.19 6.34 -30.69
N GLY A 777 6.69 7.20 -29.81
CA GLY A 777 6.18 8.56 -29.63
C GLY A 777 6.30 9.40 -30.91
N GLN A 778 7.43 9.29 -31.61
CA GLN A 778 7.67 10.00 -32.87
C GLN A 778 6.79 9.47 -34.01
N VAL A 779 6.72 8.15 -34.22
CA VAL A 779 6.01 7.54 -35.36
C VAL A 779 4.50 7.60 -35.22
N TYR A 780 3.95 7.19 -34.08
CA TYR A 780 2.50 7.11 -33.90
C TYR A 780 1.88 8.43 -33.47
N GLN A 781 2.67 9.29 -32.84
CA GLN A 781 2.15 10.44 -32.10
C GLN A 781 2.91 11.73 -32.40
N ASP A 782 3.86 11.79 -33.34
CA ASP A 782 4.59 13.01 -33.71
C ASP A 782 5.12 13.81 -32.48
N ILE A 783 5.56 13.08 -31.45
CA ILE A 783 6.04 13.63 -30.19
C ILE A 783 7.38 12.97 -29.84
N ASP A 784 8.38 13.81 -29.62
CA ASP A 784 9.69 13.40 -29.10
C ASP A 784 9.60 13.08 -27.59
N ALA A 785 9.01 11.94 -27.24
CA ALA A 785 8.91 11.43 -25.86
C ALA A 785 8.70 9.91 -25.84
N ALA A 786 8.99 9.25 -24.72
CA ALA A 786 8.89 7.79 -24.62
C ALA A 786 7.44 7.33 -24.42
N TYR A 787 6.86 6.72 -25.45
CA TYR A 787 5.52 6.16 -25.40
C TYR A 787 5.53 4.71 -24.85
N PHE A 788 5.62 4.60 -23.53
CA PHE A 788 5.47 3.33 -22.82
C PHE A 788 4.00 2.88 -22.71
N LEU A 789 3.79 1.60 -22.39
CA LEU A 789 2.48 0.99 -22.10
C LEU A 789 2.60 0.06 -20.89
N GLU A 790 1.46 -0.31 -20.30
CA GLU A 790 1.38 -1.24 -19.17
C GLU A 790 1.94 -2.65 -19.47
N GLN A 791 1.56 -3.24 -20.60
CA GLN A 791 2.11 -4.51 -21.08
C GLN A 791 3.04 -4.28 -22.26
N ILE A 792 4.33 -4.49 -22.01
CA ILE A 792 5.42 -4.29 -22.96
C ILE A 792 6.29 -5.53 -23.06
N ASP A 793 6.77 -5.84 -24.26
CA ASP A 793 7.69 -6.95 -24.47
C ASP A 793 9.18 -6.56 -24.29
N ASN A 794 10.09 -7.49 -24.53
CA ASN A 794 11.54 -7.31 -24.44
C ASN A 794 12.13 -6.23 -25.38
N THR A 795 11.35 -5.72 -26.34
CA THR A 795 11.71 -4.59 -27.21
C THR A 795 11.03 -3.28 -26.80
N GLY A 796 10.08 -3.30 -25.86
CA GLY A 796 9.24 -2.15 -25.53
C GLY A 796 8.05 -1.94 -26.48
N LEU A 797 7.80 -2.88 -27.41
CA LEU A 797 6.57 -2.92 -28.19
C LEU A 797 5.43 -3.52 -27.35
N SER A 798 4.20 -3.27 -27.81
CA SER A 798 3.01 -3.68 -27.07
C SER A 798 2.78 -5.19 -27.18
N ASN A 799 2.27 -5.81 -26.11
CA ASN A 799 1.83 -7.20 -26.19
C ASN A 799 0.76 -7.36 -27.29
N VAL A 800 1.00 -8.22 -28.26
CA VAL A 800 0.13 -8.43 -29.43
C VAL A 800 -1.32 -8.77 -29.06
N PHE A 801 -1.53 -9.49 -27.96
CA PHE A 801 -2.85 -9.88 -27.47
C PHE A 801 -3.65 -8.69 -26.89
N GLU A 802 -2.95 -7.67 -26.39
CA GLU A 802 -3.54 -6.40 -25.94
C GLU A 802 -3.66 -5.40 -27.11
N TYR A 803 -2.74 -5.47 -28.08
CA TYR A 803 -2.80 -4.68 -29.31
C TYR A 803 -4.01 -5.08 -30.17
N ASN A 804 -4.38 -6.35 -30.20
CA ASN A 804 -5.60 -6.80 -30.85
C ASN A 804 -6.29 -7.89 -30.03
N ALA A 805 -7.34 -7.48 -29.31
CA ALA A 805 -8.19 -8.30 -28.46
C ALA A 805 -8.79 -9.55 -29.12
N GLN A 806 -8.77 -9.67 -30.46
CA GLN A 806 -9.18 -10.88 -31.17
C GLN A 806 -8.41 -12.15 -30.74
N TRP A 807 -7.25 -11.99 -30.10
CA TRP A 807 -6.30 -13.07 -29.90
C TRP A 807 -6.14 -13.51 -28.43
N TYR A 808 -6.71 -12.76 -27.48
CA TYR A 808 -6.55 -12.99 -26.03
C TYR A 808 -7.44 -14.11 -25.48
N ASP A 809 -8.68 -14.19 -25.96
CA ASP A 809 -9.72 -15.12 -25.49
C ASP A 809 -10.39 -15.81 -26.68
N ASP A 810 -10.68 -17.10 -26.58
CA ASP A 810 -11.23 -17.88 -27.72
C ASP A 810 -12.69 -17.48 -28.07
N ASP A 811 -13.36 -16.73 -27.18
CA ASP A 811 -14.68 -16.10 -27.42
C ASP A 811 -14.61 -14.69 -28.04
N ALA A 812 -13.44 -14.03 -28.04
CA ALA A 812 -13.30 -12.63 -28.41
C ALA A 812 -13.21 -12.41 -29.94
N ASN A 813 -14.26 -12.71 -30.70
CA ASN A 813 -14.28 -12.63 -32.17
C ASN A 813 -14.24 -11.20 -32.80
N THR A 814 -13.73 -10.18 -32.09
CA THR A 814 -13.72 -8.78 -32.55
C THR A 814 -12.33 -8.32 -33.00
N PRO A 815 -11.99 -8.34 -34.31
CA PRO A 815 -10.73 -7.80 -34.81
C PRO A 815 -10.59 -6.30 -34.51
N ARG A 816 -9.37 -5.86 -34.19
CA ARG A 816 -8.99 -4.43 -34.13
C ARG A 816 -9.47 -3.73 -35.40
N PRO A 817 -10.36 -2.71 -35.31
CA PRO A 817 -10.84 -2.02 -36.50
C PRO A 817 -9.71 -1.25 -37.19
N GLY A 818 -9.66 -1.26 -38.52
CA GLY A 818 -8.63 -0.56 -39.31
C GLY A 818 -8.67 0.98 -39.24
N PHE A 819 -9.58 1.56 -38.46
CA PHE A 819 -9.62 2.98 -38.12
C PHE A 819 -9.07 3.29 -36.72
N PHE A 820 -8.73 2.27 -35.92
CA PHE A 820 -8.23 2.46 -34.56
C PHE A 820 -6.73 2.84 -34.61
N PRO A 821 -6.29 3.92 -33.94
CA PRO A 821 -4.96 4.51 -34.16
C PRO A 821 -3.81 3.53 -33.96
N ASP A 822 -2.83 3.49 -34.87
CA ASP A 822 -1.67 2.60 -34.74
C ASP A 822 -0.86 2.88 -33.45
N GLY A 823 -0.27 1.83 -32.89
CA GLY A 823 0.56 1.91 -31.68
C GLY A 823 -0.19 2.01 -30.34
N GLU A 824 -1.50 2.33 -30.35
CA GLU A 824 -2.36 2.28 -29.17
C GLU A 824 -2.89 0.86 -28.90
N LEU A 825 -3.25 0.52 -27.65
CA LEU A 825 -3.85 -0.79 -27.31
C LEU A 825 -5.33 -0.83 -27.68
N TRP A 826 -5.77 -1.87 -28.40
CA TRP A 826 -7.20 -2.11 -28.65
C TRP A 826 -7.91 -2.62 -27.39
N ASN A 827 -7.19 -3.33 -26.52
CA ASN A 827 -7.77 -3.82 -25.28
C ASN A 827 -8.03 -2.67 -24.30
N VAL A 828 -9.32 -2.39 -24.09
CA VAL A 828 -9.81 -1.35 -23.17
C VAL A 828 -9.33 -1.54 -21.73
N TRP A 829 -8.96 -2.75 -21.30
CA TRP A 829 -8.44 -2.94 -19.93
C TRP A 829 -7.19 -2.10 -19.67
N LEU A 830 -6.34 -1.87 -20.68
CA LEU A 830 -5.02 -1.26 -20.54
C LEU A 830 -4.77 -0.06 -21.49
N ASN A 831 -5.75 0.34 -22.31
CA ASN A 831 -5.64 1.56 -23.13
C ASN A 831 -5.37 2.79 -22.24
N HIS A 832 -4.55 3.72 -22.69
CA HIS A 832 -4.17 4.93 -21.92
C HIS A 832 -3.69 4.67 -20.47
N VAL A 833 -2.95 3.56 -20.25
CA VAL A 833 -2.20 3.27 -19.02
C VAL A 833 -0.69 3.32 -19.33
N GLN A 834 -0.06 4.45 -19.01
CA GLN A 834 1.41 4.66 -19.14
C GLN A 834 2.10 5.04 -17.81
N ASP A 835 1.32 5.18 -16.73
CA ASP A 835 1.81 5.71 -15.46
C ASP A 835 2.57 4.71 -14.60
N THR A 836 2.48 3.41 -14.89
CA THR A 836 3.24 2.37 -14.19
C THR A 836 4.74 2.40 -14.50
N ALA A 837 5.15 2.96 -15.65
CA ALA A 837 6.55 3.28 -15.90
C ALA A 837 7.06 4.44 -15.01
N ASN A 838 6.19 5.28 -14.44
CA ASN A 838 6.59 6.26 -13.42
C ASN A 838 7.08 5.57 -12.14
N GLU A 839 6.48 4.44 -11.73
CA GLU A 839 6.94 3.73 -10.51
C GLU A 839 8.37 3.20 -10.63
N PHE A 840 8.79 2.77 -11.82
CA PHE A 840 10.18 2.34 -12.03
C PHE A 840 11.15 3.52 -12.10
N ALA A 841 10.73 4.67 -12.64
CA ALA A 841 11.48 5.92 -12.53
C ALA A 841 11.64 6.34 -11.05
N ASP A 842 10.58 6.20 -10.26
CA ASP A 842 10.56 6.48 -8.82
C ASP A 842 11.50 5.56 -8.04
N MET A 843 11.46 4.24 -8.29
CA MET A 843 12.37 3.27 -7.67
C MET A 843 13.86 3.58 -7.92
N ILE A 844 14.21 4.10 -9.09
CA ILE A 844 15.59 4.50 -9.43
C ILE A 844 16.03 5.71 -8.57
N LEU A 845 15.15 6.69 -8.41
CA LEU A 845 15.37 7.87 -7.59
C LEU A 845 15.40 7.51 -6.09
N GLN A 846 14.51 6.63 -5.64
CA GLN A 846 14.51 6.07 -4.30
C GLN A 846 15.78 5.25 -4.02
N ALA A 847 16.32 4.49 -4.98
CA ALA A 847 17.62 3.83 -4.82
C ALA A 847 18.75 4.85 -4.58
N LYS A 848 18.71 6.04 -5.21
CA LYS A 848 19.65 7.14 -4.90
C LYS A 848 19.50 7.61 -3.46
N ILE A 849 18.27 7.82 -3.01
CA ILE A 849 17.94 8.36 -1.68
C ILE A 849 18.36 7.37 -0.57
N TYR A 850 18.17 6.07 -0.80
CA TYR A 850 18.52 5.01 0.17
C TYR A 850 20.03 4.77 0.27
N SER A 851 20.73 4.55 -0.86
CA SER A 851 22.13 4.05 -0.86
C SER A 851 23.13 4.91 -1.63
N GLY A 852 22.69 6.01 -2.24
CA GLY A 852 23.54 6.83 -3.11
C GLY A 852 23.74 6.24 -4.52
N PHE A 853 23.01 5.19 -4.89
CA PHE A 853 22.99 4.50 -6.19
C PHE A 853 23.18 5.45 -7.40
N ASP A 854 23.95 5.04 -8.41
CA ASP A 854 24.16 5.92 -9.57
C ASP A 854 22.96 5.91 -10.53
N VAL A 855 22.21 7.00 -10.51
CA VAL A 855 21.05 7.20 -11.39
C VAL A 855 21.46 7.63 -12.80
N LYS A 856 22.69 8.10 -13.02
CA LYS A 856 23.16 8.68 -14.29
C LYS A 856 22.87 7.81 -15.53
N PRO A 857 23.02 6.47 -15.49
CA PRO A 857 22.72 5.61 -16.64
C PRO A 857 21.23 5.49 -17.02
N TYR A 858 20.32 6.03 -16.20
CA TYR A 858 18.86 5.86 -16.34
C TYR A 858 18.10 7.18 -16.53
N LEU A 859 18.82 8.30 -16.54
CA LEU A 859 18.24 9.64 -16.60
C LEU A 859 17.42 9.87 -17.88
N GLU A 860 17.92 9.40 -19.02
CA GLU A 860 17.23 9.47 -20.32
C GLU A 860 15.84 8.82 -20.28
N PHE A 861 15.71 7.65 -19.63
CA PHE A 861 14.42 6.99 -19.39
C PHE A 861 13.47 7.87 -18.58
N ILE A 862 13.96 8.43 -17.46
CA ILE A 862 13.16 9.25 -16.55
C ILE A 862 12.68 10.53 -17.25
N GLU A 863 13.56 11.24 -17.98
CA GLU A 863 13.18 12.47 -18.69
C GLU A 863 12.19 12.21 -19.82
N TYR A 864 12.43 11.20 -20.67
CA TYR A 864 11.52 10.92 -21.78
C TYR A 864 10.16 10.39 -21.32
N GLN A 865 10.09 9.67 -20.19
CA GLN A 865 8.84 9.28 -19.54
C GLN A 865 8.08 10.50 -18.98
N LEU A 866 8.77 11.42 -18.28
CA LEU A 866 8.14 12.64 -17.76
C LEU A 866 7.69 13.59 -18.88
N ALA A 867 8.49 13.69 -19.94
CA ALA A 867 8.21 14.49 -21.13
C ALA A 867 7.04 13.94 -21.94
N TRP A 868 6.74 12.64 -21.88
CA TRP A 868 5.53 12.08 -22.49
C TRP A 868 4.31 12.78 -21.90
N PHE A 869 4.19 12.82 -20.57
CA PHE A 869 3.03 13.43 -19.93
C PHE A 869 2.94 14.95 -20.14
N ASP A 870 4.06 15.69 -20.14
CA ASP A 870 4.03 17.13 -20.41
C ASP A 870 3.70 17.44 -21.88
N LYS A 871 4.41 16.82 -22.84
CA LYS A 871 4.24 17.09 -24.29
C LYS A 871 2.92 16.54 -24.85
N PHE A 872 2.58 15.28 -24.58
CA PHE A 872 1.39 14.64 -25.12
C PHE A 872 0.12 15.31 -24.60
N TYR A 873 -0.05 15.42 -23.28
CA TYR A 873 -1.28 15.96 -22.73
C TYR A 873 -1.43 17.47 -22.93
N THR A 874 -0.33 18.24 -23.01
CA THR A 874 -0.40 19.65 -23.45
C THR A 874 -0.93 19.76 -24.89
N ARG A 875 -0.43 18.95 -25.83
CA ARG A 875 -0.92 18.92 -27.22
C ARG A 875 -2.37 18.44 -27.31
N GLU A 876 -2.73 17.39 -26.58
CA GLU A 876 -4.10 16.88 -26.56
C GLU A 876 -5.09 17.90 -25.97
N MET A 877 -4.68 18.64 -24.94
CA MET A 877 -5.44 19.78 -24.43
C MET A 877 -5.57 20.90 -25.48
N GLN A 878 -4.49 21.27 -26.17
CA GLN A 878 -4.50 22.27 -27.25
C GLN A 878 -5.45 21.93 -28.40
N LYS A 879 -5.54 20.64 -28.79
CA LYS A 879 -6.51 20.17 -29.79
C LYS A 879 -7.98 20.33 -29.34
N ARG A 880 -8.23 20.30 -28.03
CA ARG A 880 -9.58 20.34 -27.42
C ARG A 880 -10.00 21.75 -26.97
N ASN A 881 -9.04 22.61 -26.63
CA ASN A 881 -9.28 23.96 -26.11
C ASN A 881 -8.34 24.99 -26.78
N PRO A 882 -8.88 26.00 -27.48
CA PRO A 882 -8.07 27.06 -28.10
C PRO A 882 -7.40 28.03 -27.09
N TRP A 883 -7.64 27.88 -25.79
CA TRP A 883 -7.03 28.67 -24.70
C TRP A 883 -6.10 27.78 -23.85
N PRO A 884 -4.86 27.53 -24.29
CA PRO A 884 -4.12 26.32 -23.97
C PRO A 884 -3.37 26.31 -22.63
N LEU A 885 -3.63 27.29 -21.76
CA LEU A 885 -3.08 27.39 -20.40
C LEU A 885 -4.12 27.81 -19.36
N THR A 886 -5.40 27.84 -19.74
CA THR A 886 -6.50 28.12 -18.83
C THR A 886 -7.50 27.00 -18.96
N GLY A 887 -7.64 26.19 -17.91
CA GLY A 887 -8.87 25.43 -17.71
C GLY A 887 -10.08 26.37 -17.62
N MET A 888 -11.30 25.84 -17.54
CA MET A 888 -12.52 26.67 -17.44
C MET A 888 -12.55 27.60 -16.20
N ALA A 889 -11.64 27.38 -15.22
CA ALA A 889 -11.42 28.21 -14.04
C ALA A 889 -10.22 29.16 -14.12
N GLY A 890 -9.51 29.26 -15.26
CA GLY A 890 -8.42 30.24 -15.45
C GLY A 890 -7.04 29.87 -14.86
N ASN A 891 -6.84 28.64 -14.36
CA ASN A 891 -5.58 28.18 -13.78
C ASN A 891 -4.70 27.39 -14.78
N GLU A 892 -3.36 27.51 -14.66
CA GLU A 892 -2.35 26.87 -15.53
C GLU A 892 -2.15 25.36 -15.24
N SER A 893 -3.24 24.60 -15.08
CA SER A 893 -3.17 23.17 -14.74
C SER A 893 -3.04 22.28 -15.97
N LEU A 894 -2.19 21.25 -15.89
CA LEU A 894 -2.09 20.21 -16.93
C LEU A 894 -3.32 19.28 -16.83
N VAL A 895 -4.01 19.08 -17.95
CA VAL A 895 -5.16 18.17 -18.04
C VAL A 895 -4.75 16.86 -18.70
N ILE A 896 -4.71 15.78 -17.92
CA ILE A 896 -4.42 14.42 -18.39
C ILE A 896 -5.70 13.79 -18.89
N TYR A 897 -5.92 13.83 -20.21
CA TYR A 897 -6.99 13.13 -20.92
C TYR A 897 -6.58 12.84 -22.38
N PRO A 898 -6.82 11.62 -22.90
CA PRO A 898 -7.46 10.48 -22.23
C PRO A 898 -6.50 9.71 -21.32
N GLY A 899 -7.02 9.16 -20.23
CA GLY A 899 -6.30 8.23 -19.34
C GLY A 899 -7.27 7.21 -18.76
N SER A 900 -6.97 5.93 -18.78
CA SER A 900 -7.83 4.90 -18.16
C SER A 900 -7.19 4.37 -16.89
N GLY A 901 -7.96 3.97 -15.88
CA GLY A 901 -7.42 3.13 -14.80
C GLY A 901 -6.91 1.79 -15.33
N ALA A 902 -5.87 1.23 -14.71
CA ALA A 902 -5.48 -0.15 -14.99
C ALA A 902 -6.67 -1.08 -14.68
N GLU A 903 -7.11 -1.83 -15.69
CA GLU A 903 -8.28 -2.73 -15.68
C GLU A 903 -9.64 -2.07 -15.33
N THR A 904 -9.66 -0.78 -14.99
CA THR A 904 -10.81 -0.03 -14.44
C THR A 904 -11.00 1.33 -15.14
N TYR A 905 -12.13 2.02 -14.90
CA TYR A 905 -12.44 3.42 -15.30
C TYR A 905 -11.78 3.95 -16.58
N LYS A 906 -12.48 3.86 -17.72
CA LYS A 906 -11.93 4.21 -19.06
C LYS A 906 -12.20 5.67 -19.44
N GLU A 907 -11.34 6.26 -20.26
CA GLU A 907 -11.45 7.66 -20.73
C GLU A 907 -11.64 8.65 -19.56
N SER A 908 -10.92 8.46 -18.47
CA SER A 908 -10.96 9.34 -17.30
C SER A 908 -10.10 10.59 -17.51
N TYR A 909 -10.55 11.70 -16.92
CA TYR A 909 -9.75 12.91 -16.75
C TYR A 909 -8.94 12.83 -15.47
N ASN A 910 -7.66 13.25 -15.51
CA ASN A 910 -6.86 13.51 -14.32
C ASN A 910 -6.83 12.34 -13.32
N ARG A 911 -6.62 11.12 -13.84
CA ARG A 911 -6.63 9.88 -13.06
C ARG A 911 -5.68 9.95 -11.87
N VAL A 912 -6.18 9.64 -10.66
CA VAL A 912 -5.45 9.81 -9.39
C VAL A 912 -4.08 9.16 -9.41
N SER A 913 -3.95 7.87 -9.75
CA SER A 913 -2.65 7.16 -9.74
C SER A 913 -1.61 7.81 -10.67
N THR A 914 -2.06 8.40 -11.79
CA THR A 914 -1.19 9.03 -12.78
C THR A 914 -0.64 10.35 -12.26
N LEU A 915 -1.51 11.22 -11.75
CA LEU A 915 -1.10 12.47 -11.10
C LEU A 915 -0.22 12.21 -9.88
N ALA A 916 -0.61 11.22 -9.06
CA ALA A 916 0.10 10.76 -7.89
C ALA A 916 1.54 10.31 -8.21
N GLY A 917 1.70 9.38 -9.16
CA GLY A 917 3.00 8.88 -9.60
C GLY A 917 3.86 9.98 -10.24
N LEU A 918 3.28 10.82 -11.12
CA LEU A 918 3.99 11.96 -11.70
C LEU A 918 4.49 12.94 -10.63
N ARG A 919 3.66 13.27 -9.65
CA ARG A 919 4.03 14.15 -8.55
C ARG A 919 5.14 13.54 -7.71
N GLN A 920 5.14 12.23 -7.50
CA GLN A 920 6.17 11.58 -6.71
C GLN A 920 7.52 11.57 -7.44
N VAL A 921 7.56 11.09 -8.68
CA VAL A 921 8.77 11.10 -9.51
C VAL A 921 9.35 12.51 -9.65
N VAL A 922 8.53 13.54 -9.92
CA VAL A 922 9.03 14.91 -10.06
C VAL A 922 9.55 15.48 -8.72
N LYS A 923 8.93 15.16 -7.57
CA LYS A 923 9.47 15.55 -6.25
C LYS A 923 10.82 14.89 -5.99
N ASP A 924 10.94 13.60 -6.24
CA ASP A 924 12.15 12.84 -5.91
C ASP A 924 13.28 13.16 -6.89
N LEU A 925 12.95 13.48 -8.14
CA LEU A 925 13.89 14.04 -9.11
C LEU A 925 14.44 15.39 -8.63
N LEU A 926 13.59 16.27 -8.09
CA LEU A 926 13.98 17.55 -7.49
C LEU A 926 14.80 17.40 -6.20
N ILE A 927 14.79 16.23 -5.54
CA ILE A 927 15.61 15.90 -4.35
C ILE A 927 17.03 15.44 -4.76
N VAL A 928 17.20 14.84 -5.95
CA VAL A 928 18.52 14.41 -6.46
C VAL A 928 19.28 15.62 -7.02
N ASP A 929 19.82 16.41 -6.08
CA ASP A 929 20.27 17.81 -6.25
C ASP A 929 21.18 18.07 -7.47
N GLU A 930 22.23 17.26 -7.69
CA GLU A 930 23.18 17.46 -8.81
C GLU A 930 22.52 17.49 -10.20
N TYR A 931 21.39 16.81 -10.38
CA TYR A 931 20.77 16.62 -11.68
C TYR A 931 19.65 17.63 -11.95
N ALA A 932 18.73 17.78 -11.01
CA ALA A 932 17.66 18.75 -11.13
C ALA A 932 18.19 20.19 -11.28
N LEU A 933 19.37 20.52 -10.74
CA LEU A 933 19.95 21.87 -10.83
C LEU A 933 20.11 22.41 -12.27
N GLN A 934 20.26 21.57 -13.29
CA GLN A 934 20.36 22.05 -14.68
C GLN A 934 19.00 22.50 -15.27
N ASN A 935 17.89 21.96 -14.76
CA ASN A 935 16.54 22.23 -15.29
C ASN A 935 15.49 22.47 -14.18
N LYS A 936 15.94 22.94 -13.00
CA LYS A 936 15.14 23.05 -11.76
C LYS A 936 13.88 23.88 -11.96
N THR A 937 14.01 24.95 -12.73
CA THR A 937 12.91 25.85 -13.11
C THR A 937 11.83 25.14 -13.92
N TYR A 938 12.18 24.23 -14.82
CA TYR A 938 11.21 23.44 -15.60
C TYR A 938 10.47 22.46 -14.69
N TYR A 939 11.19 21.61 -13.94
CA TYR A 939 10.56 20.60 -13.08
C TYR A 939 9.75 21.21 -11.92
N THR A 940 10.18 22.36 -11.37
CA THR A 940 9.39 23.10 -10.36
C THR A 940 8.09 23.65 -10.96
N LYS A 941 8.13 24.21 -12.17
CA LYS A 941 6.91 24.65 -12.89
C LYS A 941 6.02 23.46 -13.23
N TYR A 942 6.58 22.34 -13.68
CA TYR A 942 5.82 21.14 -13.99
C TYR A 942 5.09 20.59 -12.76
N LEU A 943 5.76 20.52 -11.60
CA LEU A 943 5.12 20.13 -10.34
C LEU A 943 3.98 21.06 -9.93
N ALA A 944 4.08 22.37 -10.22
CA ALA A 944 3.04 23.35 -9.94
C ALA A 944 1.80 23.21 -10.84
N LYS A 945 1.96 22.72 -12.08
CA LYS A 945 0.85 22.45 -13.02
C LYS A 945 0.02 21.20 -12.66
N GLN A 946 0.52 20.34 -11.78
CA GLN A 946 -0.12 19.06 -11.44
C GLN A 946 -1.08 19.25 -10.24
N SER A 947 -2.35 18.88 -10.39
CA SER A 947 -3.33 18.90 -9.29
C SER A 947 -2.95 17.91 -8.19
N THR A 948 -3.43 18.12 -6.96
CA THR A 948 -2.98 17.35 -5.78
C THR A 948 -4.02 16.31 -5.35
N PRO A 949 -3.85 15.04 -5.75
CA PRO A 949 -4.49 13.94 -5.06
C PRO A 949 -3.58 13.36 -3.96
N ASP A 950 -4.27 12.73 -3.04
CA ASP A 950 -3.93 11.66 -2.13
C ASP A 950 -3.27 10.43 -2.79
N LEU A 951 -2.51 9.66 -2.00
CA LEU A 951 -1.52 8.70 -2.49
C LEU A 951 -1.48 7.43 -1.63
N ASN A 952 -1.61 6.26 -2.26
CA ASN A 952 -1.50 4.93 -1.65
C ASN A 952 -0.52 4.08 -2.47
N HIS A 953 0.40 3.35 -1.81
CA HIS A 953 1.36 2.45 -2.47
C HIS A 953 1.13 0.99 -2.06
N TYR A 954 1.17 0.07 -3.03
CA TYR A 954 0.81 -1.34 -2.83
C TYR A 954 2.01 -2.28 -3.01
N GLY A 955 2.39 -2.95 -1.91
CA GLY A 955 3.38 -4.03 -1.84
C GLY A 955 3.25 -4.78 -0.50
N SER A 956 2.01 -5.07 -0.12
CA SER A 956 1.54 -5.03 1.29
C SER A 956 2.17 -6.03 2.26
N ALA A 957 2.53 -7.25 1.85
CA ALA A 957 3.02 -8.26 2.79
C ALA A 957 4.48 -8.01 3.25
N ALA A 958 5.40 -7.82 2.31
CA ALA A 958 6.81 -7.59 2.62
C ALA A 958 7.06 -6.17 3.15
N ILE A 959 6.40 -5.16 2.54
CA ILE A 959 6.45 -3.78 3.02
C ILE A 959 5.78 -3.72 4.40
N GLY A 960 4.57 -4.25 4.57
CA GLY A 960 3.88 -4.22 5.87
C GLY A 960 4.66 -4.87 7.01
N LEU A 961 5.36 -5.98 6.76
CA LEU A 961 6.24 -6.61 7.75
C LEU A 961 7.50 -5.76 8.03
N GLN A 962 8.06 -5.09 7.03
CA GLN A 962 9.16 -4.15 7.19
C GLN A 962 8.72 -2.91 7.98
N GLU A 963 7.58 -2.28 7.65
CA GLU A 963 7.02 -1.11 8.37
C GLU A 963 6.54 -1.46 9.79
N GLN A 964 6.24 -2.73 10.12
CA GLN A 964 6.01 -3.15 11.51
C GLN A 964 7.31 -3.09 12.33
N LEU A 965 8.43 -3.44 11.70
CA LEU A 965 9.75 -3.58 12.32
C LEU A 965 10.52 -2.25 12.36
N ILE A 966 10.53 -1.51 11.26
CA ILE A 966 11.26 -0.27 11.04
C ILE A 966 10.45 0.69 10.16
N GLN A 967 10.26 1.93 10.62
CA GLN A 967 9.65 3.01 9.84
C GLN A 967 10.66 4.15 9.72
N THR A 968 10.77 4.72 8.53
CA THR A 968 11.78 5.73 8.21
C THR A 968 11.12 6.94 7.61
N PHE A 969 11.10 8.05 8.35
CA PHE A 969 10.33 9.25 7.99
C PHE A 969 11.22 10.34 7.38
N VAL A 970 10.57 11.36 6.81
CA VAL A 970 11.22 12.48 6.09
C VAL A 970 12.12 13.35 6.99
N LYS A 971 12.10 13.13 8.31
CA LYS A 971 12.83 13.91 9.32
C LYS A 971 14.06 13.20 9.90
N ASP A 972 14.66 12.30 9.11
CA ASP A 972 15.76 11.39 9.50
C ASP A 972 15.44 10.35 10.59
N ASP A 973 14.28 10.45 11.26
CA ASP A 973 13.81 9.48 12.27
C ASP A 973 13.75 8.03 11.75
N ILE A 974 14.26 7.12 12.57
CA ILE A 974 14.29 5.66 12.39
C ILE A 974 13.50 5.03 13.54
N ARG A 975 12.18 4.85 13.38
CA ARG A 975 11.36 4.22 14.42
C ARG A 975 11.48 2.70 14.36
N LEU A 976 11.89 2.07 15.44
CA LEU A 976 11.96 0.61 15.57
C LEU A 976 10.82 0.08 16.44
N LEU A 977 10.19 -1.00 15.97
CA LEU A 977 9.10 -1.73 16.62
C LEU A 977 7.79 -0.94 16.79
N ALA A 978 7.59 0.15 16.04
CA ALA A 978 6.39 0.99 16.11
C ALA A 978 5.06 0.22 15.98
N ALA A 979 5.06 -0.88 15.20
CA ALA A 979 3.92 -1.79 15.09
C ALA A 979 4.33 -3.28 15.19
N TRP A 980 5.45 -3.60 15.87
CA TRP A 980 5.90 -4.98 16.01
C TRP A 980 5.11 -5.70 17.13
N PRO A 981 4.53 -6.89 16.89
CA PRO A 981 3.75 -7.58 17.92
C PRO A 981 4.56 -7.90 19.18
N LYS A 982 4.02 -7.54 20.36
CA LYS A 982 4.68 -7.72 21.67
C LYS A 982 5.02 -9.19 22.02
N THR A 983 4.47 -10.15 21.28
CA THR A 983 4.71 -11.59 21.43
C THR A 983 5.66 -12.19 20.38
N TRP A 984 6.20 -11.39 19.45
CA TRP A 984 7.09 -11.85 18.38
C TRP A 984 8.56 -11.60 18.72
N ASP A 985 9.30 -12.69 18.91
CA ASP A 985 10.75 -12.65 19.10
C ASP A 985 11.42 -12.61 17.71
N ALA A 986 12.40 -11.72 17.55
CA ALA A 986 13.03 -11.46 16.26
C ALA A 986 14.53 -11.17 16.34
N ARG A 987 15.24 -11.50 15.27
CA ARG A 987 16.57 -10.95 14.97
C ARG A 987 16.50 -10.33 13.59
N PHE A 988 17.04 -9.13 13.43
CA PHE A 988 16.89 -8.38 12.19
C PHE A 988 18.12 -7.55 11.83
N LYS A 989 18.27 -7.33 10.53
CA LYS A 989 19.11 -6.27 9.96
C LYS A 989 18.42 -5.68 8.74
N VAL A 990 18.28 -4.37 8.70
CA VAL A 990 17.46 -3.63 7.72
C VAL A 990 18.12 -2.31 7.34
N TRP A 991 17.77 -1.78 6.17
CA TRP A 991 18.26 -0.49 5.68
C TRP A 991 17.29 0.65 5.98
N ALA A 992 17.87 1.81 6.30
CA ALA A 992 17.22 3.10 6.42
C ALA A 992 17.91 4.13 5.50
N PRO A 993 17.24 5.25 5.14
CA PRO A 993 17.79 6.29 4.27
C PRO A 993 19.17 6.80 4.69
N HIS A 994 19.89 7.40 3.75
CA HIS A 994 21.26 7.93 3.96
C HIS A 994 22.26 6.85 4.40
N ASN A 995 22.31 5.73 3.66
CA ASN A 995 23.29 4.66 3.82
C ASN A 995 23.36 4.10 5.26
N THR A 996 22.20 3.90 5.88
CA THR A 996 22.09 3.51 7.29
C THR A 996 21.62 2.06 7.41
N THR A 997 22.32 1.27 8.22
CA THR A 997 21.92 -0.10 8.58
C THR A 997 21.62 -0.19 10.05
N VAL A 998 20.55 -0.92 10.36
CA VAL A 998 19.99 -1.06 11.70
C VAL A 998 19.87 -2.54 12.00
N GLU A 999 20.67 -3.03 12.95
CA GLU A 999 20.78 -4.45 13.31
C GLU A 999 20.45 -4.65 14.78
N GLY A 1000 19.58 -5.61 15.10
CA GLY A 1000 19.16 -5.83 16.48
C GLY A 1000 18.38 -7.11 16.74
N SER A 1001 17.99 -7.28 17.99
CA SER A 1001 17.15 -8.39 18.44
C SER A 1001 16.04 -7.93 19.39
N VAL A 1002 14.86 -8.52 19.20
CA VAL A 1002 13.63 -8.30 19.96
C VAL A 1002 13.30 -9.58 20.72
N LYS A 1003 12.93 -9.45 22.00
CA LYS A 1003 12.37 -10.54 22.78
C LYS A 1003 11.23 -10.05 23.65
N THR A 1004 10.06 -10.70 23.59
CA THR A 1004 8.84 -10.30 24.31
C THR A 1004 8.49 -8.81 24.12
N GLY A 1005 8.62 -8.31 22.88
CA GLY A 1005 8.36 -6.92 22.53
C GLY A 1005 9.40 -5.91 23.02
N LYS A 1006 10.53 -6.35 23.58
CA LYS A 1006 11.62 -5.48 24.05
C LYS A 1006 12.89 -5.70 23.23
N MET A 1007 13.58 -4.61 22.92
CA MET A 1007 14.89 -4.66 22.27
C MET A 1007 15.97 -5.13 23.25
N GLU A 1008 16.63 -6.25 22.94
CA GLU A 1008 17.76 -6.77 23.71
C GLU A 1008 19.12 -6.25 23.22
N LYS A 1009 19.25 -6.01 21.90
CA LYS A 1009 20.48 -5.51 21.26
C LYS A 1009 20.16 -4.58 20.11
N LEU A 1010 20.89 -3.46 19.99
CA LEU A 1010 20.84 -2.58 18.82
C LEU A 1010 22.24 -2.08 18.42
N THR A 1011 22.54 -2.20 17.13
CA THR A 1011 23.65 -1.58 16.42
C THR A 1011 23.09 -0.73 15.28
N VAL A 1012 23.59 0.51 15.14
CA VAL A 1012 23.25 1.42 14.05
C VAL A 1012 24.55 1.89 13.40
N LEU A 1013 24.64 1.78 12.08
CA LEU A 1013 25.80 2.20 11.30
C LEU A 1013 25.35 3.09 10.13
N PRO A 1014 25.91 4.30 9.95
CA PRO A 1014 26.96 4.91 10.76
C PRO A 1014 26.47 5.29 12.18
N LYS A 1015 27.37 5.25 13.17
CA LYS A 1015 27.02 5.47 14.60
C LYS A 1015 26.38 6.84 14.88
N SER A 1016 26.62 7.84 14.02
CA SER A 1016 25.97 9.15 14.10
C SER A 1016 24.45 9.06 14.04
N ARG A 1017 23.91 8.12 13.24
CA ARG A 1017 22.47 7.90 13.06
C ARG A 1017 21.80 7.15 14.21
N LYS A 1018 22.54 6.80 15.27
CA LYS A 1018 21.97 6.11 16.43
C LYS A 1018 21.01 7.00 17.23
N ASN A 1019 21.22 8.31 17.24
CA ASN A 1019 20.36 9.25 17.95
C ASN A 1019 19.00 9.44 17.27
N ASP A 1020 18.90 9.09 15.99
CA ASP A 1020 17.68 9.17 15.20
C ASP A 1020 16.82 7.91 15.39
N VAL A 1021 17.30 6.91 16.14
CA VAL A 1021 16.53 5.72 16.47
C VAL A 1021 15.61 5.96 17.66
N ILE A 1022 14.31 5.87 17.38
CA ILE A 1022 13.22 5.91 18.38
C ILE A 1022 12.73 4.48 18.58
N PHE A 1023 12.45 4.07 19.82
CA PHE A 1023 12.09 2.70 20.17
C PHE A 1023 10.66 2.59 20.69
N GLY A 1024 9.92 1.62 20.18
CA GLY A 1024 8.60 1.26 20.70
C GLY A 1024 7.47 2.10 20.10
N GLN A 1025 6.40 2.25 20.86
CA GLN A 1025 5.17 2.96 20.46
C GLN A 1025 5.07 4.36 21.12
N ASP A 1026 6.14 4.80 21.79
CA ASP A 1026 6.25 6.03 22.60
C ASP A 1026 6.69 7.25 21.76
#